data_AF-A0A7C3BVI5-F1
#
_entry.id   AF-A0A7C3BVI5-F1
#
_cell.length_a   1.000
_cell.length_b   1.000
_cell.length_c   1.000
_cell.angle_alpha   90.00
_cell.angle_beta   90.00
_cell.angle_gamma   90.00
#
_symmetry.space_group_name_H-M   'P 1'
#
loop_
_entity.id
_entity.type
_entity.pdbx_description
1 polymer ?
#
loop_
_entity_poly.entity_id
_entity_poly.type
_entity_poly.pdbx_seq_one_letter_code
_entity_poly.pdbx_strand_id
1 'polypeptide(L)'
;MIIVSIITIIPLIITTGCKKTPEDTSEEVLTCPRECICLTEKEATSQDLDLCEGEKTLCGHDAQDNPKYCYIKPVDDPSQPPGGQEPKPGEEPSQPAQAEDSLIDIFKSIDPSKPESLAGLLAASQELDDAVEDGDISEDEAEEAGNELKKKFSDWVRARIDEIDPSEEGALKELFDLQAVQATEEYDKHTDPATKKYKEEQMTEKLSDWVRNRMDEIDPSKADNLKFFFWMQAIQATEKYEQHCDAETQEYKHEQMGEKFNEWVRNRMDEIDPDNADDLKYFFWMQTIQGTEKYEEYTTSDTHNYKEEMMGEKLNEWVRNRVDELDPNDPDFMDNLEKLRLIQYTEKYEKFVTEETHAYKTYHVKQKLGDYITNLVNALLPGTPDFMKKLSDLTDLQQADTYKTYCPPAVKEFKSKTVSTKLTGEPGDGFRVAGSYPESGRSEVTVDQLIIIAFNQPVDPTLVSENISLLPHVETSITLIDENLLVLRPLELLEPDTTYTLVVGPPAVSASGLILEDIYEIQFDTSDSTDIPKVINTLPANGQIDASSGQSIEIQFDQPMIPSAVENALTISPAFDHVIAWSGNESVMLIRPLGPLDANTYYSIGIDSSAVAANGAHLARDYGLKYATGIMSAPSVWGSLPFDGQEGVPSNHPIQIVFDHPMDTASVENALYIFPDVEYTTEWLENNFVLRIKFVDGLTPGIRYSIQVYRSARSAYGIAMGDTSKITFTGLE
;
A
#
# COMPACT_ATOMS: atom_id res chain seq x y z
N MET A 1 7.79 9.81 -63.31
CA MET A 1 7.98 11.22 -63.72
C MET A 1 8.35 11.98 -62.45
N ILE A 2 9.64 12.20 -62.16
CA ILE A 2 10.45 13.40 -62.52
C ILE A 2 9.95 14.63 -61.72
N ILE A 3 10.71 15.44 -60.95
CA ILE A 3 12.12 15.53 -60.48
C ILE A 3 12.14 16.78 -59.54
N VAL A 4 12.69 16.68 -58.32
CA VAL A 4 13.89 17.39 -57.74
C VAL A 4 13.74 18.80 -57.13
N SER A 5 14.12 18.93 -55.85
CA SER A 5 15.26 19.72 -55.29
C SER A 5 15.23 19.63 -53.74
N ILE A 6 16.09 18.87 -53.06
CA ILE A 6 17.48 19.13 -52.61
C ILE A 6 17.59 20.28 -51.58
N ILE A 7 18.01 19.94 -50.34
CA ILE A 7 19.22 20.43 -49.64
C ILE A 7 19.61 19.38 -48.58
N THR A 8 20.90 19.10 -48.51
CA THR A 8 21.58 18.02 -47.76
C THR A 8 22.56 18.65 -46.75
N ILE A 9 22.89 17.96 -45.66
CA ILE A 9 24.26 17.68 -45.13
C ILE A 9 24.28 17.50 -43.59
N ILE A 10 24.75 16.32 -43.17
CA ILE A 10 25.38 15.89 -41.89
C ILE A 10 26.79 15.37 -42.32
N PRO A 11 27.88 15.13 -41.51
CA PRO A 11 28.10 15.17 -40.04
C PRO A 11 29.40 15.88 -39.57
N LEU A 12 29.66 15.91 -38.25
CA LEU A 12 31.01 15.57 -37.73
C LEU A 12 30.98 15.06 -36.27
N ILE A 13 31.65 13.93 -36.04
CA ILE A 13 32.09 13.37 -34.75
C ILE A 13 33.51 13.87 -34.49
N ILE A 14 33.84 14.40 -33.30
CA ILE A 14 35.12 14.20 -32.57
C ILE A 14 34.89 14.33 -31.05
N THR A 15 35.63 13.51 -30.31
CA THR A 15 35.70 13.19 -28.87
C THR A 15 36.37 14.24 -27.95
N THR A 16 36.25 13.97 -26.64
CA THR A 16 37.09 14.35 -25.45
C THR A 16 36.80 15.62 -24.64
N GLY A 17 36.67 15.42 -23.30
CA GLY A 17 37.30 16.30 -22.28
C GLY A 17 36.42 16.85 -21.15
N CYS A 18 36.57 16.29 -19.93
CA CYS A 18 36.00 16.76 -18.66
C CYS A 18 36.35 18.22 -18.27
N LYS A 19 35.44 18.93 -17.57
CA LYS A 19 35.59 19.34 -16.14
C LYS A 19 34.50 20.33 -15.63
N LYS A 20 34.00 19.96 -14.44
CA LYS A 20 33.65 20.72 -13.21
C LYS A 20 32.35 21.54 -13.08
N THR A 21 31.63 21.12 -12.03
CA THR A 21 30.53 21.66 -11.21
C THR A 21 30.84 23.00 -10.51
N PRO A 22 29.80 23.62 -9.90
CA PRO A 22 29.83 24.02 -8.47
C PRO A 22 28.58 23.48 -7.74
N GLU A 23 28.73 22.65 -6.71
CA GLU A 23 28.95 22.98 -5.27
C GLU A 23 27.62 22.89 -4.49
N ASP A 24 27.38 21.70 -3.93
CA ASP A 24 26.41 21.43 -2.87
C ASP A 24 27.22 21.15 -1.59
N THR A 25 26.85 21.81 -0.51
CA THR A 25 27.53 21.78 0.80
C THR A 25 27.16 20.49 1.53
N SER A 26 28.00 19.46 1.38
CA SER A 26 27.93 18.23 2.18
C SER A 26 28.62 18.41 3.52
N GLU A 27 27.96 18.02 4.61
CA GLU A 27 28.61 17.70 5.90
C GLU A 27 29.74 16.68 5.65
N GLU A 28 30.95 17.01 6.10
CA GLU A 28 32.14 16.19 5.93
C GLU A 28 32.01 14.86 6.67
N VAL A 29 31.92 13.77 5.91
CA VAL A 29 32.05 12.40 6.40
C VAL A 29 33.52 12.20 6.83
N LEU A 30 33.80 12.35 8.13
CA LEU A 30 35.10 12.07 8.74
C LEU A 30 35.46 10.58 8.56
N THR A 31 36.18 10.26 7.49
CA THR A 31 36.69 8.90 7.22
C THR A 31 38.19 8.95 6.99
N CYS A 32 38.92 7.99 7.56
CA CYS A 32 40.35 7.88 7.35
C CYS A 32 40.68 7.53 5.89
N PRO A 33 41.85 7.96 5.37
CA PRO A 33 42.36 7.50 4.08
C PRO A 33 42.41 5.97 4.00
N ARG A 34 42.31 5.41 2.78
CA ARG A 34 42.15 3.96 2.52
C ARG A 34 43.20 3.05 3.18
N GLU A 35 44.38 3.58 3.50
CA GLU A 35 45.49 2.83 4.11
C GLU A 35 45.62 3.04 5.63
N CYS A 36 44.67 3.74 6.23
CA CYS A 36 44.69 4.09 7.63
C CYS A 36 43.45 3.58 8.35
N ILE A 37 43.60 3.35 9.65
CA ILE A 37 42.54 2.85 10.54
C ILE A 37 42.22 3.90 11.60
N CYS A 38 40.94 4.00 11.94
CA CYS A 38 40.44 4.94 12.94
C CYS A 38 40.49 4.31 14.34
N LEU A 39 41.45 4.71 15.17
CA LEU A 39 41.70 4.14 16.50
C LEU A 39 41.85 5.23 17.57
N THR A 40 41.61 4.87 18.82
CA THR A 40 41.96 5.74 19.95
C THR A 40 43.48 5.79 20.16
N GLU A 41 43.98 6.87 20.76
CA GLU A 41 45.41 7.04 21.03
C GLU A 41 45.96 5.92 21.95
N LYS A 42 45.10 5.36 22.82
CA LYS A 42 45.44 4.23 23.70
C LYS A 42 45.61 2.93 22.91
N GLU A 43 44.73 2.66 21.95
CA GLU A 43 44.82 1.48 21.07
C GLU A 43 46.04 1.58 20.15
N ALA A 44 46.30 2.74 19.56
CA ALA A 44 47.47 2.98 18.71
C ALA A 44 48.79 2.84 19.48
N THR A 45 48.86 3.36 20.72
CA THR A 45 50.06 3.22 21.58
C THR A 45 50.29 1.76 21.98
N SER A 46 49.23 0.96 22.15
CA SER A 46 49.36 -0.46 22.49
C SER A 46 49.90 -1.31 21.32
N GLN A 47 49.78 -0.81 20.10
CA GLN A 47 50.19 -1.47 18.86
C GLN A 47 51.39 -0.78 18.18
N ASP A 48 52.00 0.22 18.83
CA ASP A 48 53.14 1.01 18.33
C ASP A 48 52.92 1.57 16.90
N LEU A 49 51.73 2.10 16.64
CA LEU A 49 51.33 2.59 15.32
C LEU A 49 51.61 4.08 15.13
N ASP A 50 52.19 4.43 13.98
CA ASP A 50 52.44 5.81 13.57
C ASP A 50 51.17 6.50 13.02
N LEU A 51 51.11 7.83 13.16
CA LEU A 51 50.02 8.65 12.62
C LEU A 51 50.01 8.61 11.09
N CYS A 52 48.81 8.49 10.52
CA CYS A 52 48.59 8.54 9.09
C CYS A 52 49.09 9.87 8.51
N GLU A 53 49.99 9.82 7.52
CA GLU A 53 50.63 11.01 6.91
C GLU A 53 51.38 11.92 7.91
N GLY A 54 51.64 11.46 9.15
CA GLY A 54 52.27 12.24 10.20
C GLY A 54 51.38 13.31 10.85
N GLU A 55 50.08 13.35 10.52
CA GLU A 55 49.12 14.32 11.06
C GLU A 55 48.01 13.67 11.90
N LYS A 56 47.56 14.38 12.94
CA LYS A 56 46.53 13.89 13.87
C LYS A 56 45.14 14.23 13.35
N THR A 57 44.65 13.41 12.40
CA THR A 57 43.34 13.58 11.75
C THR A 57 42.24 12.88 12.54
N LEU A 58 41.25 13.63 13.05
CA LEU A 58 40.10 13.09 13.77
C LEU A 58 39.24 12.26 12.81
N CYS A 59 38.78 11.08 13.24
CA CYS A 59 37.99 10.19 12.39
C CYS A 59 36.74 9.63 13.07
N GLY A 60 36.53 9.96 14.35
CA GLY A 60 35.34 9.54 15.09
C GLY A 60 35.54 9.63 16.59
N HIS A 61 34.57 9.12 17.35
CA HIS A 61 34.65 8.94 18.79
C HIS A 61 34.34 7.47 19.14
N ASP A 62 34.83 6.98 20.28
CA ASP A 62 34.45 5.66 20.81
C ASP A 62 33.11 5.69 21.57
N ALA A 63 32.67 4.53 22.06
CA ALA A 63 31.42 4.39 22.81
C ALA A 63 31.44 5.10 24.18
N GLN A 64 32.59 5.65 24.59
CA GLN A 64 32.79 6.45 25.80
C GLN A 64 33.10 7.93 25.47
N ASP A 65 32.88 8.34 24.22
CA ASP A 65 33.08 9.70 23.68
C ASP A 65 34.55 10.20 23.67
N ASN A 66 35.53 9.28 23.64
CA ASN A 66 36.94 9.66 23.45
C ASN A 66 37.27 9.83 21.95
N PRO A 67 38.07 10.82 21.56
CA PRO A 67 38.38 11.07 20.16
C PRO A 67 39.30 9.99 19.57
N LYS A 68 38.94 9.50 18.37
CA LYS A 68 39.72 8.58 17.54
C LYS A 68 40.43 9.33 16.42
N TYR A 69 41.63 8.89 16.08
CA TYR A 69 42.47 9.47 15.04
C TYR A 69 42.93 8.42 14.03
N CYS A 70 43.37 8.86 12.85
CA CYS A 70 43.85 7.96 11.79
C CYS A 70 45.30 7.54 12.01
N TYR A 71 45.53 6.22 12.09
CA TYR A 71 46.86 5.60 12.20
C TYR A 71 47.14 4.68 11.01
N ILE A 72 48.42 4.50 10.65
CA ILE A 72 48.83 3.65 9.53
C ILE A 72 48.51 2.18 9.87
N LYS A 73 47.84 1.46 8.96
CA LYS A 73 47.60 0.01 9.16
C LYS A 73 48.94 -0.73 9.22
N PRO A 74 49.14 -1.66 10.16
CA PRO A 74 50.30 -2.54 10.13
C PRO A 74 50.27 -3.37 8.83
N VAL A 75 51.39 -3.40 8.12
CA VAL A 75 51.55 -4.16 6.89
C VAL A 75 51.86 -5.61 7.26
N ASP A 76 50.98 -6.55 6.90
CA ASP A 76 51.33 -7.96 6.86
C ASP A 76 52.18 -8.21 5.59
N ASP A 77 53.49 -8.38 5.76
CA ASP A 77 54.41 -8.75 4.68
C ASP A 77 54.41 -10.29 4.47
N PRO A 78 54.07 -10.80 3.27
CA PRO A 78 54.19 -12.21 2.92
C PRO A 78 55.64 -12.67 2.63
N SER A 79 56.66 -11.86 2.91
CA SER A 79 58.06 -12.19 2.60
C SER A 79 58.99 -12.20 3.83
N GLN A 80 58.72 -13.12 4.76
CA GLN A 80 59.74 -13.56 5.71
C GLN A 80 59.91 -15.10 5.68
N PRO A 81 61.02 -15.61 5.11
CA PRO A 81 61.32 -17.04 5.07
C PRO A 81 61.85 -17.52 6.44
N PRO A 82 61.71 -18.81 6.78
CA PRO A 82 62.35 -19.36 7.98
C PRO A 82 63.87 -19.35 7.81
N GLY A 83 64.55 -18.62 8.68
CA GLY A 83 66.00 -18.52 8.75
C GLY A 83 66.65 -19.85 9.14
N GLY A 84 67.37 -20.45 8.19
CA GLY A 84 68.29 -21.54 8.43
C GLY A 84 69.61 -21.06 9.05
N GLN A 85 70.15 -21.85 9.97
CA GLN A 85 71.55 -21.82 10.41
C GLN A 85 72.41 -22.72 9.49
N GLU A 86 73.50 -22.19 8.95
CA GLU A 86 74.54 -22.97 8.26
C GLU A 86 75.38 -23.81 9.23
N PRO A 87 75.79 -25.02 8.81
CA PRO A 87 77.15 -25.47 9.08
C PRO A 87 77.92 -25.91 7.81
N LYS A 88 79.23 -25.64 7.90
CA LYS A 88 80.41 -25.95 7.08
C LYS A 88 80.39 -27.15 6.09
N PRO A 89 81.23 -27.11 5.03
CA PRO A 89 81.42 -28.19 4.06
C PRO A 89 82.37 -29.31 4.53
N GLY A 90 82.07 -30.54 4.09
CA GLY A 90 82.77 -31.82 4.31
C GLY A 90 81.78 -32.81 4.93
N GLU A 91 81.41 -33.96 4.35
CA GLU A 91 82.20 -35.05 3.78
C GLU A 91 81.24 -36.01 3.01
N GLU A 92 81.79 -36.93 2.21
CA GLU A 92 81.12 -37.91 1.31
C GLU A 92 80.18 -38.96 2.00
N PRO A 93 79.47 -39.83 1.24
CA PRO A 93 78.04 -40.13 1.43
C PRO A 93 77.74 -41.30 2.38
N SER A 94 76.55 -41.27 3.00
CA SER A 94 75.89 -42.47 3.52
C SER A 94 74.37 -42.41 3.29
N GLN A 95 73.87 -43.43 2.63
CA GLN A 95 72.47 -43.73 2.28
C GLN A 95 71.65 -44.17 3.54
N PRO A 96 70.34 -44.50 3.45
CA PRO A 96 69.17 -43.66 3.79
C PRO A 96 68.32 -44.20 4.98
N ALA A 97 67.27 -43.45 5.38
CA ALA A 97 65.90 -43.91 5.74
C ALA A 97 65.19 -42.95 6.73
N GLN A 98 63.99 -42.43 6.39
CA GLN A 98 62.79 -42.26 7.25
C GLN A 98 61.51 -42.12 6.36
N ALA A 99 60.37 -42.61 6.87
CA ALA A 99 59.21 -43.16 6.15
C ALA A 99 58.16 -42.14 5.66
N GLU A 100 57.54 -42.42 4.51
CA GLU A 100 56.28 -41.84 4.04
C GLU A 100 55.11 -42.47 4.83
N ASP A 101 54.23 -41.66 5.43
CA ASP A 101 52.99 -42.16 6.03
C ASP A 101 52.08 -42.71 4.91
N SER A 102 51.49 -43.88 5.12
CA SER A 102 50.61 -44.49 4.10
C SER A 102 49.27 -43.74 4.01
N LEU A 103 48.66 -43.70 2.82
CA LEU A 103 47.31 -43.15 2.60
C LEU A 103 46.28 -43.70 3.60
N ILE A 104 46.44 -44.96 4.01
CA ILE A 104 45.57 -45.63 4.99
C ILE A 104 45.67 -44.96 6.37
N ASP A 105 46.86 -44.52 6.78
CA ASP A 105 47.07 -43.87 8.08
C ASP A 105 46.46 -42.46 8.11
N ILE A 106 46.50 -41.76 6.97
CA ILE A 106 45.81 -40.48 6.74
C ILE A 106 44.30 -40.67 6.87
N PHE A 107 43.72 -41.68 6.20
CA PHE A 107 42.27 -41.92 6.25
C PHE A 107 41.79 -42.34 7.64
N LYS A 108 42.59 -43.13 8.36
CA LYS A 108 42.28 -43.51 9.76
C LYS A 108 42.22 -42.33 10.70
N SER A 109 43.00 -41.27 10.43
CA SER A 109 43.07 -40.06 11.25
C SER A 109 41.83 -39.16 11.13
N ILE A 110 41.03 -39.32 10.07
CA ILE A 110 39.78 -38.58 9.89
C ILE A 110 38.78 -39.01 10.96
N ASP A 111 38.24 -38.04 11.69
CA ASP A 111 37.21 -38.25 12.72
C ASP A 111 35.82 -38.12 12.09
N PRO A 112 35.09 -39.23 11.85
CA PRO A 112 33.80 -39.17 11.18
C PRO A 112 32.70 -38.56 12.06
N SER A 113 32.91 -38.36 13.36
CA SER A 113 31.88 -37.75 14.22
C SER A 113 31.72 -36.24 14.01
N LYS A 114 32.62 -35.61 13.25
CA LYS A 114 32.66 -34.17 13.09
C LYS A 114 32.04 -33.71 11.76
N PRO A 115 31.14 -32.71 11.79
CA PRO A 115 30.59 -32.04 10.60
C PRO A 115 31.63 -31.67 9.54
N GLU A 116 32.72 -31.03 9.95
CA GLU A 116 33.79 -30.51 9.10
C GLU A 116 34.62 -31.58 8.38
N SER A 117 34.47 -32.85 8.77
CA SER A 117 35.22 -33.97 8.19
C SER A 117 34.81 -34.31 6.75
N LEU A 118 33.68 -33.80 6.25
CA LEU A 118 33.25 -34.03 4.87
C LEU A 118 34.30 -33.59 3.86
N ALA A 119 34.90 -32.42 4.04
CA ALA A 119 35.94 -31.90 3.14
C ALA A 119 37.16 -32.84 3.10
N GLY A 120 37.57 -33.36 4.28
CA GLY A 120 38.66 -34.32 4.39
C GLY A 120 38.32 -35.67 3.74
N LEU A 121 37.07 -36.12 3.85
CA LEU A 121 36.60 -37.36 3.21
C LEU A 121 36.54 -37.26 1.68
N LEU A 122 36.09 -36.11 1.15
CA LEU A 122 36.05 -35.86 -0.29
C LEU A 122 37.46 -35.73 -0.86
N ALA A 123 38.35 -34.99 -0.18
CA ALA A 123 39.76 -34.91 -0.55
C ALA A 123 40.44 -36.28 -0.54
N ALA A 124 40.19 -37.09 0.51
CA ALA A 124 40.69 -38.46 0.60
C ALA A 124 40.20 -39.36 -0.55
N SER A 125 38.96 -39.16 -1.03
CA SER A 125 38.46 -39.88 -2.20
C SER A 125 39.22 -39.50 -3.47
N GLN A 126 39.48 -38.21 -3.68
CA GLN A 126 40.20 -37.71 -4.84
C GLN A 126 41.67 -38.16 -4.81
N GLU A 127 42.34 -38.05 -3.67
CA GLU A 127 43.72 -38.51 -3.48
C GLU A 127 43.85 -40.03 -3.74
N LEU A 128 42.86 -40.82 -3.32
CA LEU A 128 42.84 -42.26 -3.63
C LEU A 128 42.69 -42.52 -5.13
N ASP A 129 41.83 -41.76 -5.81
CA ASP A 129 41.62 -41.91 -7.26
C ASP A 129 42.85 -41.51 -8.07
N ASP A 130 43.49 -40.40 -7.70
CA ASP A 130 44.74 -39.92 -8.31
C ASP A 130 45.87 -40.94 -8.11
N ALA A 131 46.05 -41.46 -6.89
CA ALA A 131 47.08 -42.45 -6.59
C ALA A 131 46.88 -43.78 -7.33
N VAL A 132 45.63 -44.17 -7.59
CA VAL A 132 45.30 -45.35 -8.40
C VAL A 132 45.56 -45.09 -9.89
N GLU A 133 45.22 -43.91 -10.40
CA GLU A 133 45.43 -43.53 -11.80
C GLU A 133 46.92 -43.41 -12.14
N ASP A 134 47.70 -42.79 -11.25
CA ASP A 134 49.15 -42.61 -11.40
C ASP A 134 49.94 -43.91 -11.14
N GLY A 135 49.31 -44.92 -10.54
CA GLY A 135 49.91 -46.22 -10.22
C GLY A 135 50.88 -46.17 -9.04
N ASP A 136 50.68 -45.20 -8.14
CA ASP A 136 51.52 -44.96 -6.97
C ASP A 136 51.28 -45.98 -5.84
N ILE A 137 50.13 -46.67 -5.88
CA ILE A 137 49.75 -47.70 -4.90
C ILE A 137 49.40 -49.03 -5.58
N SER A 138 49.59 -50.15 -4.88
CA SER A 138 49.20 -51.48 -5.38
C SER A 138 47.69 -51.71 -5.33
N GLU A 139 47.17 -52.66 -6.12
CA GLU A 139 45.73 -53.03 -6.11
C GLU A 139 45.24 -53.43 -4.69
N ASP A 140 46.05 -54.18 -3.94
CA ASP A 140 45.71 -54.61 -2.58
C ASP A 140 45.67 -53.41 -1.60
N GLU A 141 46.59 -52.46 -1.73
CA GLU A 141 46.63 -51.23 -0.91
C GLU A 141 45.48 -50.28 -1.25
N ALA A 142 45.13 -50.15 -2.53
CA ALA A 142 43.98 -49.38 -2.99
C ALA A 142 42.65 -49.97 -2.46
N GLU A 143 42.52 -51.30 -2.44
CA GLU A 143 41.35 -51.98 -1.88
C GLU A 143 41.25 -51.76 -0.35
N GLU A 144 42.34 -51.87 0.39
CA GLU A 144 42.35 -51.63 1.84
C GLU A 144 42.03 -50.16 2.19
N ALA A 145 42.65 -49.21 1.47
CA ALA A 145 42.40 -47.78 1.63
C ALA A 145 40.96 -47.41 1.27
N GLY A 146 40.43 -47.94 0.17
CA GLY A 146 39.04 -47.74 -0.25
C GLY A 146 38.03 -48.31 0.76
N ASN A 147 38.33 -49.46 1.38
CA ASN A 147 37.47 -50.03 2.43
C ASN A 147 37.45 -49.18 3.71
N GLU A 148 38.58 -48.62 4.13
CA GLU A 148 38.64 -47.72 5.29
C GLU A 148 37.92 -46.40 5.00
N LEU A 149 38.14 -45.80 3.81
CA LEU A 149 37.43 -44.60 3.40
C LEU A 149 35.91 -44.82 3.36
N LYS A 150 35.46 -45.95 2.80
CA LYS A 150 34.05 -46.34 2.79
C LYS A 150 33.46 -46.41 4.20
N LYS A 151 34.19 -47.01 5.15
CA LYS A 151 33.76 -47.09 6.54
C LYS A 151 33.66 -45.71 7.18
N LYS A 152 34.67 -44.86 7.00
CA LYS A 152 34.69 -43.49 7.55
C LYS A 152 33.58 -42.62 6.98
N PHE A 153 33.33 -42.71 5.67
CA PHE A 153 32.26 -41.99 5.01
C PHE A 153 30.88 -42.45 5.52
N SER A 154 30.66 -43.77 5.63
CA SER A 154 29.44 -44.32 6.23
C SER A 154 29.23 -43.91 7.70
N ASP A 155 30.29 -43.95 8.52
CA ASP A 155 30.23 -43.55 9.92
C ASP A 155 29.91 -42.05 10.05
N TRP A 156 30.44 -41.22 9.14
CA TRP A 156 30.14 -39.77 9.09
C TRP A 156 28.68 -39.50 8.73
N VAL A 157 28.17 -40.20 7.71
CA VAL A 157 26.75 -40.11 7.31
C VAL A 157 25.84 -40.46 8.50
N ARG A 158 26.14 -41.55 9.24
CA ARG A 158 25.36 -41.94 10.42
C ARG A 158 25.42 -40.90 11.54
N ALA A 159 26.62 -40.45 11.90
CA ALA A 159 26.80 -39.44 12.95
C ALA A 159 25.98 -38.18 12.64
N ARG A 160 26.01 -37.74 11.37
CA ARG A 160 25.27 -36.56 10.93
C ARG A 160 23.75 -36.75 10.98
N ILE A 161 23.23 -37.93 10.65
CA ILE A 161 21.80 -38.24 10.79
C ILE A 161 21.38 -38.24 12.26
N ASP A 162 22.21 -38.84 13.12
CA ASP A 162 21.91 -39.02 14.55
C ASP A 162 21.87 -37.67 15.28
N GLU A 163 22.70 -36.71 14.88
CA GLU A 163 22.75 -35.35 15.42
C GLU A 163 21.50 -34.50 15.13
N ILE A 164 20.74 -34.81 14.07
CA ILE A 164 19.57 -34.02 13.67
C ILE A 164 18.47 -34.13 14.73
N ASP A 165 18.20 -33.04 15.43
CA ASP A 165 17.08 -32.92 16.36
C ASP A 165 15.86 -32.33 15.66
N PRO A 166 14.80 -33.11 15.35
CA PRO A 166 13.63 -32.61 14.64
C PRO A 166 12.79 -31.58 15.43
N SER A 167 13.10 -31.31 16.70
CA SER A 167 12.46 -30.22 17.45
C SER A 167 13.08 -28.84 17.18
N GLU A 168 14.28 -28.79 16.60
CA GLU A 168 14.96 -27.54 16.29
C GLU A 168 14.52 -26.97 14.94
N GLU A 169 14.38 -25.65 14.85
CA GLU A 169 13.95 -24.96 13.62
C GLU A 169 14.92 -25.18 12.45
N GLY A 170 16.22 -25.25 12.77
CA GLY A 170 17.29 -25.52 11.83
C GLY A 170 17.37 -26.98 11.35
N ALA A 171 16.59 -27.92 11.88
CA ALA A 171 16.72 -29.33 11.51
C ALA A 171 16.35 -29.61 10.05
N LEU A 172 15.42 -28.83 9.49
CA LEU A 172 15.06 -28.92 8.06
C LEU A 172 16.26 -28.67 7.15
N LYS A 173 17.14 -27.76 7.56
CA LYS A 173 18.40 -27.52 6.87
C LYS A 173 19.26 -28.78 6.90
N GLU A 174 19.54 -29.33 8.08
CA GLU A 174 20.44 -30.48 8.22
C GLU A 174 19.94 -31.72 7.46
N LEU A 175 18.62 -31.91 7.41
CA LEU A 175 17.97 -32.93 6.58
C LEU A 175 18.25 -32.71 5.09
N PHE A 176 18.09 -31.48 4.59
CA PHE A 176 18.38 -31.16 3.19
C PHE A 176 19.88 -31.19 2.85
N ASP A 177 20.76 -30.89 3.81
CA ASP A 177 22.22 -30.96 3.64
C ASP A 177 22.68 -32.39 3.37
N LEU A 178 22.16 -33.35 4.15
CA LEU A 178 22.42 -34.78 3.94
C LEU A 178 21.97 -35.26 2.56
N GLN A 179 20.91 -34.67 2.01
CA GLN A 179 20.47 -34.97 0.64
C GLN A 179 21.36 -34.34 -0.42
N ALA A 180 21.96 -33.19 -0.16
CA ALA A 180 22.96 -32.62 -1.08
C ALA A 180 24.19 -33.53 -1.16
N VAL A 181 24.65 -34.07 -0.03
CA VAL A 181 25.74 -35.06 0.00
C VAL A 181 25.34 -36.33 -0.78
N GLN A 182 24.10 -36.78 -0.68
CA GLN A 182 23.62 -37.95 -1.44
C GLN A 182 23.70 -37.77 -2.97
N ALA A 183 23.66 -36.54 -3.48
CA ALA A 183 23.76 -36.27 -4.91
C ALA A 183 25.20 -36.35 -5.45
N THR A 184 26.20 -36.55 -4.58
CA THR A 184 27.62 -36.67 -4.97
C THR A 184 27.97 -38.08 -5.44
N GLU A 185 28.93 -38.21 -6.36
CA GLU A 185 29.41 -39.52 -6.83
C GLU A 185 30.13 -40.27 -5.70
N GLU A 186 30.78 -39.54 -4.80
CA GLU A 186 31.50 -40.03 -3.64
C GLU A 186 30.56 -40.70 -2.64
N TYR A 187 29.37 -40.14 -2.40
CA TYR A 187 28.35 -40.79 -1.58
C TYR A 187 27.97 -42.15 -2.16
N ASP A 188 27.79 -42.21 -3.49
CA ASP A 188 27.37 -43.43 -4.13
C ASP A 188 28.45 -44.53 -4.10
N LYS A 189 29.71 -44.11 -4.25
CA LYS A 189 30.90 -44.95 -4.22
C LYS A 189 31.25 -45.44 -2.80
N HIS A 190 31.20 -44.56 -1.81
CA HIS A 190 31.79 -44.77 -0.47
C HIS A 190 30.77 -44.97 0.65
N THR A 191 29.47 -44.91 0.40
CA THR A 191 28.47 -45.24 1.43
C THR A 191 27.99 -46.68 1.32
N ASP A 192 28.03 -47.44 2.41
CA ASP A 192 27.57 -48.83 2.41
C ASP A 192 26.02 -48.94 2.32
N PRO A 193 25.48 -50.04 1.74
CA PRO A 193 24.03 -50.19 1.54
C PRO A 193 23.19 -50.15 2.83
N ALA A 194 23.74 -50.59 3.97
CA ALA A 194 23.01 -50.55 5.24
C ALA A 194 22.91 -49.12 5.78
N THR A 195 23.96 -48.32 5.61
CA THR A 195 23.95 -46.88 5.91
C THR A 195 23.03 -46.10 4.98
N LYS A 196 23.03 -46.38 3.67
CA LYS A 196 22.08 -45.78 2.72
C LYS A 196 20.62 -46.05 3.15
N LYS A 197 20.31 -47.30 3.51
CA LYS A 197 18.97 -47.68 3.98
C LYS A 197 18.61 -47.00 5.31
N TYR A 198 19.52 -47.02 6.29
CA TYR A 198 19.33 -46.37 7.59
C TYR A 198 19.04 -44.87 7.44
N LYS A 199 19.81 -44.20 6.58
CA LYS A 199 19.61 -42.80 6.23
C LYS A 199 18.21 -42.53 5.70
N GLU A 200 17.75 -43.31 4.73
CA GLU A 200 16.40 -43.11 4.15
C GLU A 200 15.29 -43.30 5.19
N GLU A 201 15.42 -44.29 6.09
CA GLU A 201 14.47 -44.51 7.18
C GLU A 201 14.48 -43.34 8.18
N GLN A 202 15.65 -42.87 8.61
CA GLN A 202 15.78 -41.76 9.56
C GLN A 202 15.41 -40.40 8.97
N MET A 203 15.71 -40.16 7.69
CA MET A 203 15.26 -38.97 6.97
C MET A 203 13.74 -38.87 6.98
N THR A 204 13.06 -40.01 6.82
CA THR A 204 11.61 -40.07 6.83
C THR A 204 11.07 -39.76 8.22
N GLU A 205 11.55 -40.47 9.24
CA GLU A 205 11.13 -40.29 10.64
C GLU A 205 11.37 -38.86 11.14
N LYS A 206 12.58 -38.33 10.94
CA LYS A 206 12.97 -36.99 11.42
C LYS A 206 12.27 -35.86 10.66
N LEU A 207 12.07 -35.99 9.34
CA LEU A 207 11.29 -35.00 8.58
C LEU A 207 9.82 -35.01 9.03
N SER A 208 9.24 -36.18 9.23
CA SER A 208 7.87 -36.32 9.74
C SER A 208 7.72 -35.68 11.12
N ASP A 209 8.63 -35.97 12.05
CA ASP A 209 8.60 -35.39 13.39
C ASP A 209 8.80 -33.87 13.38
N TRP A 210 9.70 -33.37 12.53
CA TRP A 210 9.90 -31.94 12.35
C TRP A 210 8.63 -31.24 11.85
N VAL A 211 7.95 -31.83 10.86
CA VAL A 211 6.67 -31.32 10.35
C VAL A 211 5.61 -31.27 11.45
N ARG A 212 5.49 -32.31 12.28
CA ARG A 212 4.55 -32.35 13.41
C ARG A 212 4.87 -31.25 14.43
N ASN A 213 6.14 -31.12 14.83
CA ASN A 213 6.57 -30.08 15.78
C ASN A 213 6.25 -28.68 15.27
N ARG A 214 6.52 -28.39 13.99
CA ARG A 214 6.17 -27.10 13.37
C ARG A 214 4.66 -26.86 13.34
N MET A 215 3.86 -27.89 13.04
CA MET A 215 2.40 -27.77 13.09
C MET A 215 1.89 -27.47 14.50
N ASP A 216 2.44 -28.13 15.51
CA ASP A 216 2.06 -27.95 16.92
C ASP A 216 2.37 -26.54 17.43
N GLU A 217 3.46 -25.92 16.96
CA GLU A 217 3.87 -24.56 17.31
C GLU A 217 2.97 -23.45 16.75
N ILE A 218 2.17 -23.75 15.71
CA ILE A 218 1.27 -22.77 15.12
C ILE A 218 0.15 -22.44 16.12
N ASP A 219 0.19 -21.21 16.63
CA ASP A 219 -0.82 -20.63 17.51
C ASP A 219 -1.86 -19.84 16.68
N PRO A 220 -3.07 -20.35 16.46
CA PRO A 220 -4.07 -19.68 15.63
C PRO A 220 -4.62 -18.39 16.25
N SER A 221 -4.34 -18.10 17.52
CA SER A 221 -4.74 -16.83 18.15
C SER A 221 -3.91 -15.64 17.67
N LYS A 222 -2.69 -15.86 17.16
CA LYS A 222 -1.82 -14.78 16.69
C LYS A 222 -2.18 -14.36 15.27
N ALA A 223 -2.36 -13.06 15.03
CA ALA A 223 -2.60 -12.47 13.71
C ALA A 223 -1.56 -12.96 12.70
N ASP A 224 -0.28 -12.82 13.06
CA ASP A 224 0.86 -13.08 12.18
C ASP A 224 1.12 -14.52 11.80
N ASN A 225 0.30 -15.44 12.30
CA ASN A 225 0.46 -16.85 12.01
C ASN A 225 -0.13 -17.26 10.66
N LEU A 226 -0.76 -16.35 9.89
CA LEU A 226 -1.18 -16.62 8.52
C LEU A 226 -0.01 -17.09 7.64
N LYS A 227 1.19 -16.52 7.87
CA LYS A 227 2.41 -16.92 7.16
C LYS A 227 2.73 -18.41 7.30
N PHE A 228 2.42 -19.03 8.44
CA PHE A 228 2.72 -20.45 8.68
C PHE A 228 1.81 -21.37 7.86
N PHE A 229 0.56 -20.98 7.63
CA PHE A 229 -0.36 -21.74 6.79
C PHE A 229 0.10 -21.77 5.32
N PHE A 230 0.57 -20.63 4.81
CA PHE A 230 1.14 -20.56 3.46
C PHE A 230 2.53 -21.21 3.39
N TRP A 231 3.33 -21.07 4.43
CA TRP A 231 4.66 -21.63 4.54
C TRP A 231 4.68 -23.17 4.53
N MET A 232 3.86 -23.82 5.35
CA MET A 232 3.88 -25.28 5.47
C MET A 232 3.59 -25.96 4.14
N GLN A 233 2.82 -25.33 3.25
CA GLN A 233 2.56 -25.83 1.91
C GLN A 233 3.75 -25.63 0.94
N ALA A 234 4.57 -24.59 1.12
CA ALA A 234 5.80 -24.40 0.35
C ALA A 234 6.75 -25.60 0.47
N ILE A 235 6.87 -26.12 1.68
CA ILE A 235 7.67 -27.32 1.98
C ILE A 235 7.05 -28.54 1.27
N GLN A 236 5.72 -28.67 1.28
CA GLN A 236 4.98 -29.71 0.54
C GLN A 236 5.23 -29.72 -0.96
N ALA A 237 5.35 -28.53 -1.57
CA ALA A 237 5.58 -28.39 -3.01
C ALA A 237 7.02 -28.77 -3.43
N THR A 238 7.90 -29.11 -2.49
CA THR A 238 9.19 -29.70 -2.82
C THR A 238 8.97 -31.17 -3.21
N GLU A 239 9.50 -31.58 -4.36
CA GLU A 239 9.43 -32.96 -4.86
C GLU A 239 9.92 -34.00 -3.84
N LYS A 240 10.73 -33.54 -2.87
CA LYS A 240 11.34 -34.32 -1.81
C LYS A 240 10.47 -34.48 -0.56
N TYR A 241 9.53 -33.58 -0.30
CA TYR A 241 8.61 -33.70 0.82
C TYR A 241 7.68 -34.91 0.64
N GLU A 242 7.09 -35.07 -0.55
CA GLU A 242 6.22 -36.22 -0.84
C GLU A 242 6.98 -37.56 -0.81
N GLN A 243 8.30 -37.53 -1.09
CA GLN A 243 9.15 -38.73 -1.08
C GLN A 243 9.52 -39.21 0.32
N HIS A 244 9.69 -38.30 1.28
CA HIS A 244 10.24 -38.61 2.61
C HIS A 244 9.31 -38.28 3.78
N CYS A 245 8.21 -37.55 3.60
CA CYS A 245 7.23 -37.36 4.67
C CYS A 245 6.24 -38.54 4.67
N ASP A 246 6.08 -39.23 5.80
CA ASP A 246 5.17 -40.37 5.86
C ASP A 246 3.69 -39.95 5.67
N ALA A 247 2.88 -40.87 5.15
CA ALA A 247 1.47 -40.58 4.83
C ALA A 247 0.64 -40.17 6.06
N GLU A 248 0.94 -40.72 7.24
CA GLU A 248 0.25 -40.39 8.50
C GLU A 248 0.54 -38.94 8.90
N THR A 249 1.76 -38.46 8.71
CA THR A 249 2.16 -37.06 8.95
C THR A 249 1.50 -36.12 7.96
N GLN A 250 1.40 -36.53 6.69
CA GLN A 250 0.73 -35.73 5.67
C GLN A 250 -0.77 -35.54 6.01
N GLU A 251 -1.44 -36.60 6.45
CA GLU A 251 -2.83 -36.56 6.91
C GLU A 251 -2.98 -35.73 8.19
N TYR A 252 -2.17 -36.00 9.22
CA TYR A 252 -2.14 -35.22 10.47
C TYR A 252 -1.93 -33.73 10.20
N LYS A 253 -0.98 -33.38 9.33
CA LYS A 253 -0.73 -31.99 8.95
C LYS A 253 -1.96 -31.38 8.27
N HIS A 254 -2.59 -32.08 7.31
CA HIS A 254 -3.77 -31.58 6.61
C HIS A 254 -4.92 -31.32 7.59
N GLU A 255 -5.15 -32.23 8.54
CA GLU A 255 -6.14 -32.05 9.62
C GLU A 255 -5.80 -30.86 10.52
N GLN A 256 -4.57 -30.77 11.03
CA GLN A 256 -4.15 -29.67 11.91
C GLN A 256 -4.16 -28.31 11.20
N MET A 257 -3.80 -28.27 9.92
CA MET A 257 -3.92 -27.07 9.08
C MET A 257 -5.38 -26.62 8.99
N GLY A 258 -6.30 -27.57 8.74
CA GLY A 258 -7.73 -27.31 8.76
C GLY A 258 -8.20 -26.74 10.09
N GLU A 259 -7.96 -27.46 11.19
CA GLU A 259 -8.40 -27.05 12.53
C GLU A 259 -7.88 -25.65 12.90
N LYS A 260 -6.58 -25.42 12.78
CA LYS A 260 -5.95 -24.15 13.15
C LYS A 260 -6.35 -23.00 12.21
N PHE A 261 -6.54 -23.25 10.91
CA PHE A 261 -7.00 -22.21 9.97
C PHE A 261 -8.42 -21.77 10.32
N ASN A 262 -9.30 -22.74 10.62
CA ASN A 262 -10.66 -22.44 11.05
C ASN A 262 -10.68 -21.64 12.37
N GLU A 263 -9.87 -22.02 13.35
CA GLU A 263 -9.74 -21.28 14.60
C GLU A 263 -9.19 -19.86 14.37
N TRP A 264 -8.17 -19.72 13.53
CA TRP A 264 -7.59 -18.42 13.18
C TRP A 264 -8.62 -17.51 12.49
N VAL A 265 -9.43 -18.01 11.55
CA VAL A 265 -10.50 -17.23 10.91
C VAL A 265 -11.49 -16.70 11.95
N ARG A 266 -11.86 -17.54 12.93
CA ARG A 266 -12.78 -17.15 14.01
C ARG A 266 -12.17 -16.07 14.90
N ASN A 267 -10.92 -16.25 15.32
CA ASN A 267 -10.19 -15.28 16.15
C ASN A 267 -10.09 -13.91 15.45
N ARG A 268 -9.80 -13.88 14.14
CA ARG A 268 -9.77 -12.63 13.36
C ARG A 268 -11.13 -11.95 13.30
N MET A 269 -12.21 -12.73 13.17
CA MET A 269 -13.56 -12.17 13.22
C MET A 269 -13.86 -11.58 14.60
N ASP A 270 -13.47 -12.27 15.68
CA ASP A 270 -13.68 -11.81 17.05
C ASP A 270 -12.94 -10.51 17.36
N GLU A 271 -11.73 -10.33 16.82
CA GLU A 271 -10.87 -9.14 17.03
C GLU A 271 -11.38 -7.85 16.39
N ILE A 272 -12.22 -7.92 15.35
CA ILE A 272 -12.77 -6.72 14.69
C ILE A 272 -13.60 -5.94 15.70
N ASP A 273 -13.22 -4.70 16.01
CA ASP A 273 -13.96 -3.82 16.91
C ASP A 273 -14.87 -2.87 16.13
N PRO A 274 -16.21 -3.00 16.24
CA PRO A 274 -17.16 -2.11 15.56
C PRO A 274 -17.09 -0.65 16.03
N ASP A 275 -16.53 -0.36 17.21
CA ASP A 275 -16.31 1.01 17.69
C ASP A 275 -15.13 1.67 16.98
N ASN A 276 -14.18 0.88 16.45
CA ASN A 276 -13.06 1.41 15.69
C ASN A 276 -13.47 1.67 14.23
N ALA A 277 -13.44 2.94 13.81
CA ALA A 277 -13.74 3.33 12.43
C ALA A 277 -12.88 2.57 11.41
N ASP A 278 -11.62 2.33 11.76
CA ASP A 278 -10.63 1.75 10.87
C ASP A 278 -10.78 0.24 10.71
N ASP A 279 -11.49 -0.45 11.61
CA ASP A 279 -11.60 -1.90 11.59
C ASP A 279 -12.52 -2.42 10.46
N LEU A 280 -13.27 -1.51 9.82
CA LEU A 280 -14.00 -1.80 8.60
C LEU A 280 -13.07 -2.31 7.47
N LYS A 281 -11.79 -1.94 7.50
CA LYS A 281 -10.79 -2.47 6.57
C LYS A 281 -10.57 -3.97 6.74
N TYR A 282 -10.57 -4.47 7.98
CA TYR A 282 -10.39 -5.90 8.28
C TYR A 282 -11.64 -6.69 7.88
N PHE A 283 -12.83 -6.09 8.01
CA PHE A 283 -14.06 -6.66 7.49
C PHE A 283 -13.98 -6.93 5.98
N PHE A 284 -13.57 -5.93 5.19
CA PHE A 284 -13.43 -6.09 3.75
C PHE A 284 -12.28 -7.03 3.38
N TRP A 285 -11.22 -7.05 4.17
CA TRP A 285 -10.13 -7.97 4.01
C TRP A 285 -10.54 -9.44 4.24
N MET A 286 -11.32 -9.74 5.28
CA MET A 286 -11.83 -11.10 5.54
C MET A 286 -12.71 -11.64 4.41
N GLN A 287 -13.33 -10.75 3.62
CA GLN A 287 -14.01 -11.13 2.38
C GLN A 287 -13.04 -11.40 1.23
N THR A 288 -11.90 -10.70 1.20
CA THR A 288 -10.89 -10.87 0.14
C THR A 288 -10.20 -12.23 0.25
N ILE A 289 -9.90 -12.69 1.47
CA ILE A 289 -9.28 -14.01 1.67
C ILE A 289 -10.19 -15.17 1.28
N GLN A 290 -11.52 -14.97 1.20
CA GLN A 290 -12.46 -16.01 0.78
C GLN A 290 -12.20 -16.48 -0.66
N GLY A 291 -11.48 -15.69 -1.48
CA GLY A 291 -11.10 -16.08 -2.84
C GLY A 291 -9.78 -16.86 -2.97
N THR A 292 -9.12 -17.23 -1.87
CA THR A 292 -7.86 -18.00 -1.93
C THR A 292 -8.12 -19.50 -1.98
N GLU A 293 -7.22 -20.25 -2.62
CA GLU A 293 -7.32 -21.71 -2.67
C GLU A 293 -7.36 -22.31 -1.25
N LYS A 294 -6.62 -21.70 -0.31
CA LYS A 294 -6.58 -22.14 1.09
C LYS A 294 -7.87 -21.95 1.85
N TYR A 295 -8.54 -20.83 1.63
CA TYR A 295 -9.83 -20.61 2.26
C TYR A 295 -10.83 -21.67 1.78
N GLU A 296 -10.85 -21.96 0.48
CA GLU A 296 -11.72 -22.97 -0.12
C GLU A 296 -11.35 -24.40 0.30
N GLU A 297 -10.07 -24.69 0.52
CA GLU A 297 -9.59 -26.01 0.94
C GLU A 297 -9.89 -26.31 2.42
N TYR A 298 -9.56 -25.37 3.32
CA TYR A 298 -9.55 -25.64 4.76
C TYR A 298 -10.77 -25.13 5.51
N THR A 299 -11.49 -24.12 5.00
CA THR A 299 -12.61 -23.55 5.76
C THR A 299 -13.78 -24.52 5.80
N THR A 300 -14.20 -24.91 7.00
CA THR A 300 -15.42 -25.68 7.18
C THR A 300 -16.65 -24.82 6.94
N SER A 301 -17.76 -25.43 6.52
CA SER A 301 -19.04 -24.72 6.37
C SER A 301 -19.46 -24.00 7.65
N ASP A 302 -19.18 -24.57 8.83
CA ASP A 302 -19.51 -23.97 10.12
C ASP A 302 -18.72 -22.69 10.38
N THR A 303 -17.42 -22.68 10.09
CA THR A 303 -16.59 -21.47 10.23
C THR A 303 -16.94 -20.43 9.17
N HIS A 304 -17.25 -20.86 7.95
CA HIS A 304 -17.72 -19.95 6.92
C HIS A 304 -19.01 -19.23 7.36
N ASN A 305 -19.99 -20.00 7.85
CA ASN A 305 -21.26 -19.47 8.35
C ASN A 305 -21.06 -18.55 9.56
N TYR A 306 -20.22 -18.96 10.52
CA TYR A 306 -19.87 -18.14 11.67
C TYR A 306 -19.26 -16.80 11.24
N LYS A 307 -18.32 -16.81 10.29
CA LYS A 307 -17.72 -15.57 9.75
C LYS A 307 -18.79 -14.68 9.13
N GLU A 308 -19.69 -15.23 8.30
CA GLU A 308 -20.81 -14.49 7.69
C GLU A 308 -21.76 -13.89 8.73
N GLU A 309 -22.07 -14.63 9.80
CA GLU A 309 -22.88 -14.17 10.93
C GLU A 309 -22.20 -13.01 11.69
N MET A 310 -20.94 -13.21 12.12
CA MET A 310 -20.17 -12.20 12.85
C MET A 310 -19.96 -10.93 12.04
N MET A 311 -19.76 -11.04 10.72
CA MET A 311 -19.73 -9.88 9.83
C MET A 311 -21.08 -9.15 9.84
N GLY A 312 -22.18 -9.88 9.71
CA GLY A 312 -23.52 -9.31 9.85
C GLY A 312 -23.63 -8.49 11.13
N GLU A 313 -23.38 -9.11 12.28
CA GLU A 313 -23.47 -8.46 13.60
C GLU A 313 -22.59 -7.21 13.70
N LYS A 314 -21.30 -7.33 13.38
CA LYS A 314 -20.31 -6.25 13.53
C LYS A 314 -20.56 -5.10 12.56
N LEU A 315 -20.98 -5.34 11.32
CA LEU A 315 -21.34 -4.26 10.39
C LEU A 315 -22.59 -3.52 10.86
N ASN A 316 -23.57 -4.23 11.41
CA ASN A 316 -24.77 -3.59 11.98
C ASN A 316 -24.40 -2.69 13.16
N GLU A 317 -23.54 -3.16 14.06
CA GLU A 317 -23.03 -2.37 15.18
C GLU A 317 -22.23 -1.16 14.72
N TRP A 318 -21.28 -1.36 13.79
CA TRP A 318 -20.48 -0.28 13.20
C TRP A 318 -21.34 0.83 12.59
N VAL A 319 -22.40 0.47 11.84
CA VAL A 319 -23.33 1.45 11.25
C VAL A 319 -24.04 2.25 12.35
N ARG A 320 -24.48 1.60 13.44
CA ARG A 320 -25.11 2.29 14.58
C ARG A 320 -24.13 3.24 15.26
N ASN A 321 -22.91 2.78 15.51
CA ASN A 321 -21.86 3.57 16.14
C ASN A 321 -21.53 4.83 15.33
N ARG A 322 -21.35 4.71 14.00
CA ARG A 322 -21.09 5.88 13.14
C ARG A 322 -22.24 6.87 13.13
N VAL A 323 -23.49 6.37 13.15
CA VAL A 323 -24.67 7.24 13.25
C VAL A 323 -24.68 7.96 14.61
N ASP A 324 -24.31 7.27 15.69
CA ASP A 324 -24.28 7.83 17.05
C ASP A 324 -23.16 8.87 17.22
N GLU A 325 -22.05 8.71 16.51
CA GLU A 325 -20.91 9.65 16.49
C GLU A 325 -21.18 10.93 15.67
N LEU A 326 -22.11 10.93 14.72
CA LEU A 326 -22.42 12.12 13.92
C LEU A 326 -22.77 13.33 14.82
N ASP A 327 -21.96 14.38 14.83
CA ASP A 327 -22.24 15.60 15.57
C ASP A 327 -22.77 16.70 14.62
N PRO A 328 -24.01 17.20 14.80
CA PRO A 328 -24.55 18.32 14.03
C PRO A 328 -23.80 19.66 14.15
N ASN A 329 -22.78 19.76 15.00
CA ASN A 329 -21.92 20.93 15.11
C ASN A 329 -20.55 20.74 14.44
N ASP A 330 -20.25 19.53 13.96
CA ASP A 330 -19.02 19.21 13.26
C ASP A 330 -19.01 19.91 11.88
N PRO A 331 -17.95 20.68 11.54
CA PRO A 331 -17.76 21.21 10.19
C PRO A 331 -17.86 20.14 9.09
N ASP A 332 -17.44 18.91 9.40
CA ASP A 332 -17.44 17.77 8.48
C ASP A 332 -18.72 16.93 8.60
N PHE A 333 -19.77 17.43 9.29
CA PHE A 333 -21.03 16.71 9.48
C PHE A 333 -21.62 16.18 8.17
N MET A 334 -21.69 17.03 7.14
CA MET A 334 -22.23 16.63 5.84
C MET A 334 -21.37 15.58 5.15
N ASP A 335 -20.06 15.63 5.36
CA ASP A 335 -19.12 14.66 4.79
C ASP A 335 -19.25 13.31 5.50
N ASN A 336 -19.28 13.29 6.83
CA ASN A 336 -19.51 12.08 7.61
C ASN A 336 -20.90 11.46 7.37
N LEU A 337 -21.92 12.30 7.20
CA LEU A 337 -23.26 11.85 6.81
C LEU A 337 -23.25 11.23 5.42
N GLU A 338 -22.49 11.82 4.49
CA GLU A 338 -22.35 11.27 3.15
C GLU A 338 -21.66 9.90 3.19
N LYS A 339 -20.63 9.68 4.02
CA LYS A 339 -20.02 8.34 4.19
C LYS A 339 -21.07 7.26 4.54
N LEU A 340 -21.96 7.57 5.48
CA LEU A 340 -23.07 6.69 5.87
C LEU A 340 -24.15 6.55 4.80
N ARG A 341 -24.30 7.55 3.92
CA ARG A 341 -25.16 7.46 2.74
C ARG A 341 -24.51 6.56 1.69
N LEU A 342 -23.21 6.67 1.44
CA LEU A 342 -22.51 5.93 0.40
C LEU A 342 -22.40 4.44 0.68
N ILE A 343 -22.10 4.06 1.93
CA ILE A 343 -22.03 2.65 2.32
C ILE A 343 -23.33 1.89 2.03
N GLN A 344 -24.47 2.58 2.06
CA GLN A 344 -25.79 2.01 1.78
C GLN A 344 -25.96 1.50 0.35
N TYR A 345 -25.12 1.94 -0.58
CA TYR A 345 -25.14 1.53 -1.98
C TYR A 345 -24.20 0.35 -2.27
N THR A 346 -23.55 -0.20 -1.24
CA THR A 346 -22.69 -1.38 -1.42
C THR A 346 -23.50 -2.67 -1.37
N GLU A 347 -23.10 -3.66 -2.17
CA GLU A 347 -23.66 -5.03 -2.10
C GLU A 347 -23.50 -5.63 -0.69
N LYS A 348 -22.42 -5.26 0.01
CA LYS A 348 -22.15 -5.71 1.39
C LYS A 348 -23.17 -5.14 2.38
N TYR A 349 -23.56 -3.88 2.24
CA TYR A 349 -24.62 -3.29 3.06
C TYR A 349 -25.96 -3.98 2.79
N GLU A 350 -26.31 -4.23 1.53
CA GLU A 350 -27.53 -4.96 1.17
C GLU A 350 -27.54 -6.38 1.75
N LYS A 351 -26.39 -7.06 1.73
CA LYS A 351 -26.25 -8.43 2.22
C LYS A 351 -26.31 -8.54 3.75
N PHE A 352 -25.65 -7.63 4.47
CA PHE A 352 -25.38 -7.81 5.89
C PHE A 352 -26.18 -6.89 6.81
N VAL A 353 -26.59 -5.69 6.37
CA VAL A 353 -27.29 -4.75 7.24
C VAL A 353 -28.76 -5.13 7.36
N THR A 354 -29.20 -5.33 8.60
CA THR A 354 -30.59 -5.71 8.90
C THR A 354 -31.56 -4.56 8.63
N GLU A 355 -32.82 -4.90 8.38
CA GLU A 355 -33.89 -3.89 8.27
C GLU A 355 -33.99 -3.00 9.52
N GLU A 356 -33.77 -3.57 10.71
CA GLU A 356 -33.80 -2.84 11.98
C GLU A 356 -32.69 -1.77 12.05
N THR A 357 -31.45 -2.14 11.73
CA THR A 357 -30.33 -1.20 11.72
C THR A 357 -30.49 -0.16 10.61
N HIS A 358 -30.99 -0.54 9.44
CA HIS A 358 -31.30 0.42 8.39
C HIS A 358 -32.38 1.43 8.84
N ALA A 359 -33.41 0.97 9.55
CA ALA A 359 -34.43 1.82 10.14
C ALA A 359 -33.86 2.73 11.24
N TYR A 360 -32.99 2.21 12.10
CA TYR A 360 -32.26 2.97 13.13
C TYR A 360 -31.46 4.11 12.50
N LYS A 361 -30.56 3.77 11.56
CA LYS A 361 -29.76 4.75 10.80
C LYS A 361 -30.67 5.81 10.22
N THR A 362 -31.71 5.40 9.49
CA THR A 362 -32.63 6.32 8.82
C THR A 362 -33.31 7.26 9.81
N TYR A 363 -33.76 6.76 10.96
CA TYR A 363 -34.41 7.59 11.98
C TYR A 363 -33.43 8.60 12.60
N HIS A 364 -32.26 8.14 13.04
CA HIS A 364 -31.30 8.99 13.75
C HIS A 364 -30.60 10.00 12.82
N VAL A 365 -30.29 9.62 11.57
CA VAL A 365 -29.82 10.55 10.55
C VAL A 365 -30.81 11.69 10.33
N LYS A 366 -32.12 11.40 10.28
CA LYS A 366 -33.16 12.44 10.15
C LYS A 366 -33.13 13.43 11.32
N GLN A 367 -32.96 12.94 12.56
CA GLN A 367 -32.87 13.80 13.73
C GLN A 367 -31.63 14.69 13.68
N LYS A 368 -30.45 14.10 13.44
CA LYS A 368 -29.17 14.80 13.42
C LYS A 368 -29.06 15.81 12.28
N LEU A 369 -29.55 15.46 11.08
CA LEU A 369 -29.67 16.41 9.97
C LEU A 369 -30.65 17.54 10.33
N GLY A 370 -31.72 17.22 11.05
CA GLY A 370 -32.66 18.19 11.58
C GLY A 370 -31.99 19.22 12.51
N ASP A 371 -31.18 18.74 13.45
CA ASP A 371 -30.40 19.57 14.37
C ASP A 371 -29.37 20.42 13.61
N TYR A 372 -28.66 19.83 12.63
CA TYR A 372 -27.67 20.54 11.80
C TYR A 372 -28.32 21.72 11.05
N ILE A 373 -29.45 21.47 10.39
CA ILE A 373 -30.22 22.53 9.70
C ILE A 373 -30.72 23.58 10.70
N THR A 374 -31.19 23.15 11.87
CA THR A 374 -31.64 24.07 12.94
C THR A 374 -30.50 24.99 13.39
N ASN A 375 -29.28 24.45 13.53
CA ASN A 375 -28.08 25.21 13.85
C ASN A 375 -27.73 26.23 12.76
N LEU A 376 -27.74 25.81 11.49
CA LEU A 376 -27.52 26.71 10.34
C LEU A 376 -28.53 27.85 10.32
N VAL A 377 -29.82 27.54 10.49
CA VAL A 377 -30.91 28.53 10.52
C VAL A 377 -30.72 29.49 11.70
N ASN A 378 -30.39 28.99 12.88
CA ASN A 378 -30.16 29.82 14.06
C ASN A 378 -28.97 30.77 13.87
N ALA A 379 -27.92 30.31 13.19
CA ALA A 379 -26.71 31.07 12.87
C ALA A 379 -26.91 32.15 11.79
N LEU A 380 -28.07 32.21 11.12
CA LEU A 380 -28.39 33.32 10.23
C LEU A 380 -28.57 34.61 11.04
N LEU A 381 -27.70 35.60 10.79
CA LEU A 381 -27.71 36.89 11.48
C LEU A 381 -28.11 38.01 10.51
N PRO A 382 -29.34 38.56 10.62
CA PRO A 382 -29.78 39.68 9.78
C PRO A 382 -28.84 40.88 9.89
N GLY A 383 -28.65 41.59 8.77
CA GLY A 383 -27.80 42.79 8.70
C GLY A 383 -26.29 42.52 8.59
N THR A 384 -25.88 41.26 8.54
CA THR A 384 -24.49 40.90 8.18
C THR A 384 -24.34 40.85 6.65
N PRO A 385 -23.15 41.20 6.10
CA PRO A 385 -22.93 41.14 4.64
C PRO A 385 -23.18 39.75 4.06
N ASP A 386 -22.84 38.67 4.78
CA ASP A 386 -23.01 37.30 4.29
C ASP A 386 -24.42 36.73 4.49
N PHE A 387 -25.38 37.52 5.02
CA PHE A 387 -26.71 37.01 5.35
C PHE A 387 -27.42 36.41 4.13
N MET A 388 -27.43 37.12 3.00
CA MET A 388 -28.09 36.65 1.77
C MET A 388 -27.34 35.49 1.14
N LYS A 389 -26.00 35.48 1.22
CA LYS A 389 -25.18 34.34 0.78
C LYS A 389 -25.51 33.08 1.57
N LYS A 390 -25.48 33.13 2.91
CA LYS A 390 -25.83 31.98 3.77
C LYS A 390 -27.26 31.51 3.57
N LEU A 391 -28.18 32.42 3.26
CA LEU A 391 -29.55 32.07 2.91
C LEU A 391 -29.62 31.38 1.54
N SER A 392 -28.77 31.76 0.58
CA SER A 392 -28.57 31.03 -0.67
C SER A 392 -28.03 29.62 -0.42
N ASP A 393 -26.95 29.49 0.34
CA ASP A 393 -26.34 28.19 0.66
C ASP A 393 -27.35 27.26 1.35
N LEU A 394 -28.15 27.79 2.27
CA LEU A 394 -29.23 27.05 2.92
C LEU A 394 -30.31 26.62 1.91
N THR A 395 -30.63 27.48 0.94
CA THR A 395 -31.59 27.18 -0.13
C THR A 395 -31.06 26.10 -1.08
N ASP A 396 -29.77 26.12 -1.40
CA ASP A 396 -29.11 25.08 -2.18
C ASP A 396 -29.08 23.74 -1.45
N LEU A 397 -28.82 23.75 -0.15
CA LEU A 397 -28.95 22.56 0.70
C LEU A 397 -30.36 21.96 0.60
N GLN A 398 -31.42 22.78 0.50
CA GLN A 398 -32.79 22.26 0.33
C GLN A 398 -33.00 21.51 -0.99
N GLN A 399 -32.17 21.80 -1.99
CA GLN A 399 -32.22 21.13 -3.28
C GLN A 399 -31.46 19.80 -3.27
N ALA A 400 -30.56 19.56 -2.31
CA ALA A 400 -29.82 18.32 -2.19
C ALA A 400 -30.74 17.12 -1.90
N ASP A 401 -30.44 15.96 -2.48
CA ASP A 401 -31.21 14.73 -2.28
C ASP A 401 -31.21 14.28 -0.82
N THR A 402 -30.09 14.48 -0.11
CA THR A 402 -29.97 14.21 1.32
C THR A 402 -31.00 15.03 2.12
N TYR A 403 -31.18 16.32 1.81
CA TYR A 403 -32.20 17.14 2.45
C TYR A 403 -33.62 16.69 2.08
N LYS A 404 -33.89 16.45 0.80
CA LYS A 404 -35.21 16.01 0.32
C LYS A 404 -35.63 14.70 0.98
N THR A 405 -34.69 13.78 1.13
CA THR A 405 -34.89 12.42 1.67
C THR A 405 -34.97 12.39 3.19
N TYR A 406 -34.06 13.10 3.89
CA TYR A 406 -33.88 12.95 5.33
C TYR A 406 -34.31 14.18 6.16
N CYS A 407 -34.55 15.37 5.59
CA CYS A 407 -34.97 16.51 6.42
C CYS A 407 -36.39 16.28 6.99
N PRO A 408 -36.58 16.30 8.33
CA PRO A 408 -37.89 16.12 8.94
C PRO A 408 -38.88 17.24 8.55
N PRO A 409 -40.18 16.95 8.40
CA PRO A 409 -41.20 17.97 8.10
C PRO A 409 -41.24 19.12 9.12
N ALA A 410 -41.11 18.80 10.42
CA ALA A 410 -41.10 19.80 11.48
C ALA A 410 -39.90 20.77 11.38
N VAL A 411 -38.74 20.28 10.91
CA VAL A 411 -37.55 21.11 10.69
C VAL A 411 -37.75 22.01 9.46
N LYS A 412 -38.41 21.51 8.41
CA LYS A 412 -38.80 22.34 7.26
C LYS A 412 -39.70 23.50 7.70
N GLU A 413 -40.70 23.23 8.56
CA GLU A 413 -41.58 24.24 9.14
C GLU A 413 -40.82 25.23 10.04
N PHE A 414 -39.95 24.72 10.94
CA PHE A 414 -39.11 25.55 11.81
C PHE A 414 -38.23 26.49 10.98
N LYS A 415 -37.55 25.97 9.95
CA LYS A 415 -36.73 26.75 9.02
C LYS A 415 -37.55 27.86 8.39
N SER A 416 -38.70 27.52 7.79
CA SER A 416 -39.58 28.47 7.12
C SER A 416 -40.01 29.61 8.05
N LYS A 417 -40.51 29.27 9.24
CA LYS A 417 -40.97 30.24 10.24
C LYS A 417 -39.84 31.12 10.78
N THR A 418 -38.68 30.53 11.04
CA THR A 418 -37.54 31.24 11.64
C THR A 418 -36.88 32.18 10.65
N VAL A 419 -36.70 31.73 9.39
CA VAL A 419 -36.24 32.59 8.29
C VAL A 419 -37.23 33.74 8.09
N SER A 420 -38.54 33.44 8.05
CA SER A 420 -39.58 34.47 7.92
C SER A 420 -39.49 35.51 9.04
N THR A 421 -39.35 35.08 10.28
CA THR A 421 -39.17 35.97 11.45
C THR A 421 -37.89 36.80 11.36
N LYS A 422 -36.76 36.22 10.94
CA LYS A 422 -35.46 36.92 10.83
C LYS A 422 -35.45 37.99 9.74
N LEU A 423 -36.27 37.80 8.71
CA LEU A 423 -36.50 38.79 7.66
C LEU A 423 -37.51 39.86 8.07
N THR A 424 -38.34 39.59 9.10
CA THR A 424 -39.46 40.46 9.45
C THR A 424 -38.97 41.79 10.06
N GLY A 425 -39.50 42.90 9.52
CA GLY A 425 -39.20 44.26 9.98
C GLY A 425 -39.84 44.60 11.33
N GLU A 426 -39.56 45.80 11.86
CA GLU A 426 -40.17 46.26 13.10
C GLU A 426 -41.69 46.48 12.93
N PRO A 427 -42.50 46.33 14.00
CA PRO A 427 -43.93 46.61 13.92
C PRO A 427 -44.21 48.04 13.42
N GLY A 428 -44.85 48.15 12.26
CA GLY A 428 -45.10 49.43 11.59
C GLY A 428 -44.21 49.70 10.37
N ASP A 429 -43.21 48.85 10.11
CA ASP A 429 -42.51 48.82 8.83
C ASP A 429 -43.50 48.52 7.69
N GLY A 430 -43.42 49.32 6.64
CA GLY A 430 -44.12 49.04 5.38
C GLY A 430 -43.63 47.74 4.72
N PHE A 431 -44.38 47.26 3.73
CA PHE A 431 -43.95 46.11 2.94
C PHE A 431 -42.77 46.49 2.05
N ARG A 432 -41.64 45.78 2.16
CA ARG A 432 -40.40 46.01 1.39
C ARG A 432 -39.64 44.72 1.11
N VAL A 433 -38.77 44.76 0.09
CA VAL A 433 -37.75 43.74 -0.12
C VAL A 433 -36.67 43.89 0.96
N ALA A 434 -36.39 42.80 1.68
CA ALA A 434 -35.37 42.74 2.72
C ALA A 434 -33.96 42.51 2.14
N GLY A 435 -33.87 41.83 1.00
CA GLY A 435 -32.63 41.63 0.25
C GLY A 435 -32.81 40.68 -0.93
N SER A 436 -31.79 40.61 -1.79
CA SER A 436 -31.74 39.68 -2.91
C SER A 436 -30.35 39.03 -3.04
N TYR A 437 -30.31 37.87 -3.69
CA TYR A 437 -29.08 37.24 -4.15
C TYR A 437 -29.27 36.86 -5.62
N PRO A 438 -28.37 37.25 -6.55
CA PRO A 438 -27.22 38.14 -6.38
C PRO A 438 -27.51 39.48 -5.71
N GLU A 439 -26.50 40.04 -5.06
CA GLU A 439 -26.54 41.38 -4.47
C GLU A 439 -26.32 42.45 -5.55
N SER A 440 -26.75 43.68 -5.29
CA SER A 440 -26.57 44.79 -6.22
C SER A 440 -25.09 45.05 -6.54
N GLY A 441 -24.78 45.20 -7.83
CA GLY A 441 -23.44 45.46 -8.35
C GLY A 441 -22.55 44.21 -8.42
N ARG A 442 -23.12 43.01 -8.26
CA ARG A 442 -22.36 41.76 -8.39
C ARG A 442 -22.03 41.49 -9.86
N SER A 443 -20.75 41.24 -10.12
CA SER A 443 -20.24 40.79 -11.41
C SER A 443 -19.99 39.29 -11.40
N GLU A 444 -19.75 38.72 -12.58
CA GLU A 444 -19.46 37.29 -12.80
C GLU A 444 -20.57 36.38 -12.25
N VAL A 445 -21.83 36.83 -12.38
CA VAL A 445 -22.97 35.99 -12.05
C VAL A 445 -23.12 34.92 -13.13
N THR A 446 -23.19 33.67 -12.72
CA THR A 446 -23.35 32.58 -13.68
C THR A 446 -24.73 32.66 -14.36
N VAL A 447 -24.78 32.29 -15.62
CA VAL A 447 -25.98 32.40 -16.46
C VAL A 447 -27.11 31.42 -16.06
N ASP A 448 -26.88 30.46 -15.17
CA ASP A 448 -27.93 29.64 -14.54
C ASP A 448 -28.22 30.02 -13.07
N GLN A 449 -27.60 31.08 -12.55
CA GLN A 449 -27.72 31.50 -11.16
C GLN A 449 -29.20 31.64 -10.77
N LEU A 450 -29.56 31.01 -9.66
CA LEU A 450 -30.87 31.23 -9.04
C LEU A 450 -30.91 32.62 -8.42
N ILE A 451 -32.00 33.35 -8.69
CA ILE A 451 -32.22 34.67 -8.10
C ILE A 451 -33.16 34.50 -6.91
N ILE A 452 -32.68 34.85 -5.73
CA ILE A 452 -33.41 34.77 -4.46
C ILE A 452 -33.87 36.18 -4.10
N ILE A 453 -35.15 36.34 -3.76
CA ILE A 453 -35.71 37.59 -3.26
C ILE A 453 -36.37 37.32 -1.91
N ALA A 454 -35.88 38.01 -0.89
CA ALA A 454 -36.39 37.94 0.47
C ALA A 454 -37.20 39.19 0.80
N PHE A 455 -38.40 39.02 1.35
CA PHE A 455 -39.30 40.11 1.73
C PHE A 455 -39.40 40.23 3.24
N ASN A 456 -39.66 41.44 3.74
CA ASN A 456 -39.77 41.68 5.17
C ASN A 456 -41.09 41.20 5.78
N GLN A 457 -42.01 40.65 5.00
CA GLN A 457 -43.29 40.10 5.44
C GLN A 457 -43.75 39.01 4.47
N PRO A 458 -44.64 38.08 4.89
CA PRO A 458 -45.25 37.10 3.99
C PRO A 458 -45.88 37.76 2.76
N VAL A 459 -45.69 37.16 1.59
CA VAL A 459 -46.10 37.73 0.30
C VAL A 459 -47.39 37.09 -0.24
N ASP A 460 -48.17 37.82 -1.02
CA ASP A 460 -49.11 37.19 -1.94
C ASP A 460 -48.30 36.73 -3.16
N PRO A 461 -48.11 35.41 -3.37
CA PRO A 461 -47.24 34.92 -4.42
C PRO A 461 -47.73 35.31 -5.82
N THR A 462 -49.04 35.52 -6.02
CA THR A 462 -49.58 35.88 -7.33
C THR A 462 -49.27 37.35 -7.61
N LEU A 463 -49.65 38.23 -6.68
CA LEU A 463 -49.50 39.67 -6.87
C LEU A 463 -48.04 40.11 -6.83
N VAL A 464 -47.17 39.43 -6.08
CA VAL A 464 -45.73 39.71 -6.12
C VAL A 464 -45.11 39.19 -7.41
N SER A 465 -45.42 37.96 -7.84
CA SER A 465 -44.84 37.40 -9.07
C SER A 465 -45.23 38.18 -10.33
N GLU A 466 -46.45 38.74 -10.39
CA GLU A 466 -46.91 39.61 -11.49
C GLU A 466 -46.18 40.97 -11.54
N ASN A 467 -45.52 41.37 -10.45
CA ASN A 467 -44.86 42.67 -10.30
C ASN A 467 -43.33 42.56 -10.16
N ILE A 468 -42.80 41.37 -10.49
CA ILE A 468 -41.38 41.13 -10.65
C ILE A 468 -41.07 41.20 -12.14
N SER A 469 -40.04 41.96 -12.49
CA SER A 469 -39.49 41.95 -13.84
C SER A 469 -37.98 41.84 -13.77
N LEU A 470 -37.43 41.03 -14.66
CA LEU A 470 -36.01 40.90 -14.89
C LEU A 470 -35.74 41.49 -16.27
N LEU A 471 -34.84 42.46 -16.39
CA LEU A 471 -34.55 43.18 -17.64
C LEU A 471 -33.07 42.97 -18.02
N PRO A 472 -32.72 42.55 -19.25
CA PRO A 472 -33.59 42.19 -20.37
C PRO A 472 -34.62 41.12 -20.01
N HIS A 473 -35.80 41.16 -20.64
CA HIS A 473 -36.92 40.27 -20.28
C HIS A 473 -36.52 38.80 -20.42
N VAL A 474 -36.56 38.07 -19.31
CA VAL A 474 -36.34 36.62 -19.27
C VAL A 474 -37.54 35.95 -18.62
N GLU A 475 -38.01 34.89 -19.25
CA GLU A 475 -39.05 34.05 -18.66
C GLU A 475 -38.47 33.29 -17.47
N THR A 476 -39.02 33.53 -16.27
CA THR A 476 -38.59 32.88 -15.04
C THR A 476 -39.72 32.05 -14.45
N SER A 477 -39.45 30.82 -14.03
CA SER A 477 -40.32 30.13 -13.08
C SER A 477 -40.09 30.73 -11.69
N ILE A 478 -41.13 31.33 -11.14
CA ILE A 478 -41.09 31.91 -9.80
C ILE A 478 -41.71 30.90 -8.84
N THR A 479 -40.94 30.46 -7.87
CA THR A 479 -41.38 29.52 -6.83
C THR A 479 -41.25 30.18 -5.47
N LEU A 480 -42.36 30.22 -4.73
CA LEU A 480 -42.34 30.57 -3.31
C LEU A 480 -41.89 29.33 -2.53
N ILE A 481 -40.68 29.38 -1.95
CA ILE A 481 -40.13 28.26 -1.15
C ILE A 481 -40.41 28.41 0.35
N ASP A 482 -40.58 29.64 0.83
CA ASP A 482 -41.03 29.98 2.18
C ASP A 482 -41.99 31.18 2.10
N GLU A 483 -42.71 31.52 3.18
CA GLU A 483 -43.76 32.56 3.16
C GLU A 483 -43.32 33.94 2.62
N ASN A 484 -42.04 34.26 2.67
CA ASN A 484 -41.45 35.52 2.24
C ASN A 484 -40.16 35.37 1.42
N LEU A 485 -39.91 34.16 0.89
CA LEU A 485 -38.72 33.86 0.08
C LEU A 485 -39.14 33.33 -1.29
N LEU A 486 -38.86 34.13 -2.33
CA LEU A 486 -39.10 33.76 -3.72
C LEU A 486 -37.78 33.34 -4.37
N VAL A 487 -37.81 32.22 -5.08
CA VAL A 487 -36.76 31.81 -6.00
C VAL A 487 -37.26 31.97 -7.41
N LEU A 488 -36.58 32.82 -8.16
CA LEU A 488 -36.74 32.98 -9.58
C LEU A 488 -35.69 32.07 -10.23
N ARG A 489 -36.17 31.07 -10.95
CA ARG A 489 -35.34 30.22 -11.81
C ARG A 489 -35.59 30.65 -13.26
N PRO A 490 -34.60 31.22 -13.94
CA PRO A 490 -34.65 31.41 -15.38
C PRO A 490 -35.01 30.10 -16.08
N LEU A 491 -36.03 30.11 -16.95
CA LEU A 491 -36.45 28.93 -17.72
C LEU A 491 -35.46 28.61 -18.83
N GLU A 492 -34.83 29.66 -19.34
CA GLU A 492 -33.67 29.61 -20.21
C GLU A 492 -32.51 30.25 -19.47
N LEU A 493 -31.30 29.90 -19.89
CA LEU A 493 -30.09 30.52 -19.35
C LEU A 493 -30.15 32.02 -19.60
N LEU A 494 -29.68 32.79 -18.62
CA LEU A 494 -29.55 34.22 -18.79
C LEU A 494 -28.61 34.51 -19.97
N GLU A 495 -28.87 35.61 -20.68
CA GLU A 495 -27.99 36.07 -21.73
C GLU A 495 -26.63 36.42 -21.15
N PRO A 496 -25.57 36.15 -21.89
CA PRO A 496 -24.22 36.37 -21.41
C PRO A 496 -23.74 37.81 -21.55
N ASP A 497 -22.73 38.19 -20.74
CA ASP A 497 -22.13 39.54 -20.74
C ASP A 497 -23.22 40.62 -20.69
N THR A 498 -24.26 40.36 -19.89
CA THR A 498 -25.48 41.13 -19.90
C THR A 498 -25.77 41.64 -18.50
N THR A 499 -25.94 42.96 -18.39
CA THR A 499 -26.42 43.57 -17.15
C THR A 499 -27.90 43.29 -17.01
N TYR A 500 -28.24 42.48 -16.02
CA TYR A 500 -29.60 42.21 -15.61
C TYR A 500 -30.04 43.15 -14.50
N THR A 501 -31.19 43.78 -14.71
CA THR A 501 -31.86 44.62 -13.71
C THR A 501 -33.07 43.86 -13.18
N LEU A 502 -33.02 43.48 -11.90
CA LEU A 502 -34.17 42.93 -11.20
C LEU A 502 -34.96 44.09 -10.61
N VAL A 503 -36.24 44.19 -10.99
CA VAL A 503 -37.17 45.20 -10.49
C VAL A 503 -38.35 44.52 -9.82
N VAL A 504 -38.64 44.92 -8.58
CA VAL A 504 -39.86 44.59 -7.86
C VAL A 504 -40.58 45.91 -7.58
N GLY A 505 -41.76 46.09 -8.17
CA GLY A 505 -42.48 47.37 -8.13
C GLY A 505 -43.90 47.28 -7.57
N PRO A 506 -44.56 48.43 -7.31
CA PRO A 506 -45.98 48.46 -7.03
C PRO A 506 -46.80 48.03 -8.27
N PRO A 507 -47.96 47.35 -8.09
CA PRO A 507 -48.60 47.03 -6.81
C PRO A 507 -48.27 45.62 -6.28
N ALA A 508 -47.00 45.23 -6.13
CA ALA A 508 -46.66 44.03 -5.35
C ALA A 508 -47.27 44.12 -3.93
N VAL A 509 -47.92 43.05 -3.46
CA VAL A 509 -48.69 43.05 -2.20
C VAL A 509 -48.23 41.95 -1.25
N SER A 510 -48.14 42.28 0.04
CA SER A 510 -47.98 41.28 1.09
C SER A 510 -49.25 40.43 1.25
N ALA A 511 -49.15 39.27 1.90
CA ALA A 511 -50.31 38.46 2.29
C ALA A 511 -51.27 39.20 3.24
N SER A 512 -50.80 40.26 3.92
CA SER A 512 -51.57 41.15 4.79
C SER A 512 -52.26 42.31 4.06
N GLY A 513 -52.05 42.46 2.75
CA GLY A 513 -52.67 43.50 1.92
C GLY A 513 -51.92 44.83 1.87
N LEU A 514 -50.66 44.87 2.34
CA LEU A 514 -49.80 46.06 2.24
C LEU A 514 -49.13 46.11 0.87
N ILE A 515 -49.06 47.30 0.28
CA ILE A 515 -48.46 47.52 -1.04
C ILE A 515 -46.98 47.87 -0.86
N LEU A 516 -46.14 47.39 -1.78
CA LEU A 516 -44.74 47.79 -1.89
C LEU A 516 -44.69 49.25 -2.36
N GLU A 517 -44.36 50.18 -1.46
CA GLU A 517 -44.41 51.62 -1.75
C GLU A 517 -43.27 52.08 -2.66
N ASP A 518 -42.08 51.53 -2.42
CA ASP A 518 -40.85 51.89 -3.14
C ASP A 518 -40.47 50.78 -4.12
N ILE A 519 -40.05 51.18 -5.32
CA ILE A 519 -39.47 50.24 -6.29
C ILE A 519 -38.16 49.71 -5.71
N TYR A 520 -38.03 48.39 -5.65
CA TYR A 520 -36.77 47.71 -5.37
C TYR A 520 -36.09 47.37 -6.69
N GLU A 521 -34.90 47.91 -6.91
CA GLU A 521 -34.13 47.71 -8.13
C GLU A 521 -32.68 47.36 -7.77
N ILE A 522 -32.18 46.27 -8.36
CA ILE A 522 -30.76 45.91 -8.30
C ILE A 522 -30.26 45.56 -9.70
N GLN A 523 -28.95 45.68 -9.89
CA GLN A 523 -28.27 45.27 -11.11
C GLN A 523 -27.20 44.23 -10.81
N PHE A 524 -27.06 43.24 -11.68
CA PHE A 524 -25.97 42.28 -11.66
C PHE A 524 -25.56 41.92 -13.09
N ASP A 525 -24.29 41.58 -13.29
CA ASP A 525 -23.73 41.29 -14.61
C ASP A 525 -23.51 39.78 -14.77
N THR A 526 -24.07 39.20 -15.83
CA THR A 526 -23.89 37.78 -16.17
C THR A 526 -22.58 37.51 -16.88
N SER A 527 -22.04 36.31 -16.70
CA SER A 527 -20.87 35.80 -17.43
C SER A 527 -21.11 35.69 -18.94
N ASP A 528 -20.08 35.69 -19.77
CA ASP A 528 -20.10 35.86 -21.23
C ASP A 528 -20.46 34.64 -22.12
N SER A 529 -21.23 33.63 -21.67
CA SER A 529 -21.80 32.66 -22.65
C SER A 529 -23.16 31.96 -22.41
N THR A 530 -23.84 31.57 -23.52
CA THR A 530 -25.15 30.89 -23.59
C THR A 530 -25.12 29.36 -23.73
N ASP A 531 -24.00 28.79 -24.14
CA ASP A 531 -23.87 27.33 -24.37
C ASP A 531 -23.08 26.77 -23.19
N ILE A 532 -23.73 26.73 -22.02
CA ILE A 532 -23.10 26.40 -20.73
C ILE A 532 -22.75 24.91 -20.71
N PRO A 533 -21.49 24.57 -20.43
CA PRO A 533 -21.07 23.18 -20.30
C PRO A 533 -21.73 22.52 -19.09
N LYS A 534 -22.00 21.21 -19.20
CA LYS A 534 -22.48 20.39 -18.08
C LYS A 534 -21.65 19.13 -18.00
N VAL A 535 -21.33 18.73 -16.77
CA VAL A 535 -20.81 17.38 -16.52
C VAL A 535 -21.96 16.39 -16.65
N ILE A 536 -21.84 15.46 -17.59
CA ILE A 536 -22.85 14.42 -17.87
C ILE A 536 -22.47 13.04 -17.34
N ASN A 537 -21.19 12.80 -17.07
CA ASN A 537 -20.72 11.55 -16.50
C ASN A 537 -19.40 11.73 -15.76
N THR A 538 -19.18 10.92 -14.73
CA THR A 538 -17.88 10.82 -14.05
C THR A 538 -17.52 9.37 -13.73
N LEU A 539 -16.22 9.09 -13.72
CA LEU A 539 -15.66 7.82 -13.28
C LEU A 539 -14.40 8.13 -12.44
N PRO A 540 -14.32 7.79 -11.14
CA PRO A 540 -15.33 7.16 -10.31
C PRO A 540 -16.68 7.88 -10.32
N ALA A 541 -17.76 7.12 -10.14
CA ALA A 541 -19.09 7.71 -10.03
C ALA A 541 -19.14 8.58 -8.76
N ASN A 542 -19.94 9.65 -8.78
CA ASN A 542 -20.10 10.48 -7.59
C ASN A 542 -20.70 9.65 -6.44
N GLY A 543 -19.99 9.60 -5.33
CA GLY A 543 -20.30 8.76 -4.18
C GLY A 543 -19.74 7.33 -4.26
N GLN A 544 -18.95 6.99 -5.27
CA GLN A 544 -18.33 5.67 -5.33
C GLN A 544 -17.38 5.50 -4.15
N ILE A 545 -17.54 4.39 -3.44
CA ILE A 545 -16.56 3.91 -2.47
C ILE A 545 -15.83 2.72 -3.05
N ASP A 546 -14.67 2.42 -2.51
CA ASP A 546 -13.82 1.33 -3.01
C ASP A 546 -13.35 1.57 -4.46
N ALA A 547 -13.16 2.85 -4.83
CA ALA A 547 -12.51 3.19 -6.09
C ALA A 547 -11.06 2.71 -6.05
N SER A 548 -10.57 2.17 -7.17
CA SER A 548 -9.18 1.75 -7.26
C SER A 548 -8.27 2.97 -7.11
N SER A 549 -7.26 2.88 -6.26
CA SER A 549 -6.35 4.02 -6.00
C SER A 549 -5.50 4.42 -7.20
N GLY A 550 -5.38 3.56 -8.21
CA GLY A 550 -4.75 3.87 -9.50
C GLY A 550 -5.73 4.27 -10.60
N GLN A 551 -7.03 4.31 -10.32
CA GLN A 551 -8.04 4.64 -11.31
C GLN A 551 -7.91 6.10 -11.75
N SER A 552 -7.96 6.32 -13.07
CA SER A 552 -8.04 7.69 -13.60
C SER A 552 -9.41 8.27 -13.31
N ILE A 553 -9.46 9.55 -12.95
CA ILE A 553 -10.71 10.28 -12.81
C ILE A 553 -11.09 10.83 -14.18
N GLU A 554 -12.22 10.38 -14.71
CA GLU A 554 -12.83 10.86 -15.92
C GLU A 554 -13.99 11.80 -15.58
N ILE A 555 -13.99 12.98 -16.20
CA ILE A 555 -15.09 13.94 -16.13
C ILE A 555 -15.50 14.24 -17.57
N GLN A 556 -16.70 13.83 -17.92
CA GLN A 556 -17.27 14.02 -19.25
C GLN A 556 -18.24 15.19 -19.25
N PHE A 557 -17.99 16.15 -20.13
CA PHE A 557 -18.86 17.26 -20.43
C PHE A 557 -19.76 16.95 -21.64
N ASP A 558 -20.90 17.63 -21.75
CA ASP A 558 -21.80 17.55 -22.90
C ASP A 558 -21.26 18.23 -24.17
N GLN A 559 -20.19 19.02 -24.04
CA GLN A 559 -19.59 19.78 -25.12
C GLN A 559 -18.08 20.00 -24.93
N PRO A 560 -17.35 20.45 -25.97
CA PRO A 560 -15.92 20.75 -25.87
C PRO A 560 -15.60 21.88 -24.88
N MET A 561 -14.61 21.65 -24.02
CA MET A 561 -14.11 22.62 -23.03
C MET A 561 -12.85 23.33 -23.51
N ILE A 562 -12.49 24.47 -22.90
CA ILE A 562 -11.13 25.05 -23.01
C ILE A 562 -10.27 24.40 -21.91
N PRO A 563 -9.31 23.52 -22.25
CA PRO A 563 -8.52 22.76 -21.29
C PRO A 563 -7.92 23.62 -20.16
N SER A 564 -7.20 24.68 -20.52
CA SER A 564 -6.52 25.54 -19.55
C SER A 564 -7.47 26.25 -18.59
N ALA A 565 -8.71 26.53 -19.01
CA ALA A 565 -9.68 27.20 -18.15
C ALA A 565 -10.25 26.23 -17.11
N VAL A 566 -10.58 25.02 -17.51
CA VAL A 566 -11.05 23.98 -16.58
C VAL A 566 -9.95 23.57 -15.61
N GLU A 567 -8.71 23.46 -16.07
CA GLU A 567 -7.56 23.12 -15.22
C GLU A 567 -7.27 24.21 -14.17
N ASN A 568 -7.45 25.49 -14.50
CA ASN A 568 -7.34 26.58 -13.52
C ASN A 568 -8.49 26.62 -12.51
N ALA A 569 -9.67 26.15 -12.91
CA ALA A 569 -10.87 26.04 -12.07
C ALA A 569 -10.91 24.74 -11.24
N LEU A 570 -9.96 23.84 -11.47
CA LEU A 570 -9.91 22.54 -10.82
C LEU A 570 -9.37 22.66 -9.39
N THR A 571 -10.12 22.12 -8.45
CA THR A 571 -9.70 21.92 -7.06
C THR A 571 -9.71 20.42 -6.75
N ILE A 572 -8.64 19.95 -6.13
CA ILE A 572 -8.51 18.54 -5.73
C ILE A 572 -8.11 18.51 -4.27
N SER A 573 -8.89 17.80 -3.46
CA SER A 573 -8.66 17.68 -2.01
C SER A 573 -8.88 16.24 -1.55
N PRO A 574 -7.89 15.57 -0.92
CA PRO A 574 -6.50 16.00 -0.80
C PRO A 574 -5.81 16.20 -2.15
N ALA A 575 -4.84 17.11 -2.22
CA ALA A 575 -4.06 17.32 -3.44
C ALA A 575 -3.13 16.13 -3.69
N PHE A 576 -2.94 15.76 -4.96
CA PHE A 576 -2.01 14.72 -5.39
C PHE A 576 -1.39 15.05 -6.75
N ASP A 577 -0.22 14.48 -7.03
CA ASP A 577 0.45 14.65 -8.32
C ASP A 577 -0.31 13.93 -9.44
N HIS A 578 -0.61 14.66 -10.51
CA HIS A 578 -1.43 14.16 -11.61
C HIS A 578 -1.03 14.78 -12.94
N VAL A 579 -1.43 14.11 -14.02
CA VAL A 579 -1.41 14.66 -15.37
C VAL A 579 -2.83 14.70 -15.91
N ILE A 580 -3.15 15.79 -16.59
CA ILE A 580 -4.45 15.97 -17.21
C ILE A 580 -4.30 15.70 -18.69
N ALA A 581 -5.20 14.86 -19.21
CA ALA A 581 -5.32 14.58 -20.62
C ALA A 581 -6.76 14.87 -21.06
N TRP A 582 -6.90 15.35 -22.29
CA TRP A 582 -8.20 15.64 -22.87
C TRP A 582 -8.50 14.69 -24.02
N SER A 583 -9.73 14.22 -24.11
CA SER A 583 -10.20 13.36 -25.19
C SER A 583 -11.63 13.73 -25.61
N GLY A 584 -12.22 12.99 -26.54
CA GLY A 584 -13.60 13.25 -26.98
C GLY A 584 -13.79 14.61 -27.67
N ASN A 585 -12.77 15.15 -28.35
CA ASN A 585 -12.76 16.53 -28.85
C ASN A 585 -12.89 17.56 -27.70
N GLU A 586 -12.02 17.40 -26.69
CA GLU A 586 -11.93 18.28 -25.51
C GLU A 586 -13.20 18.29 -24.63
N SER A 587 -14.11 17.34 -24.81
CA SER A 587 -15.29 17.17 -23.95
C SER A 587 -15.08 16.16 -22.81
N VAL A 588 -13.94 15.49 -22.75
CA VAL A 588 -13.63 14.52 -21.69
C VAL A 588 -12.29 14.89 -21.07
N MET A 589 -12.31 15.27 -19.80
CA MET A 589 -11.11 15.49 -18.98
C MET A 589 -10.75 14.20 -18.25
N LEU A 590 -9.51 13.77 -18.39
CA LEU A 590 -8.93 12.61 -17.72
C LEU A 590 -7.82 13.10 -16.79
N ILE A 591 -8.08 13.07 -15.49
CA ILE A 591 -7.07 13.32 -14.46
C ILE A 591 -6.45 11.96 -14.11
N ARG A 592 -5.19 11.77 -14.50
CA ARG A 592 -4.44 10.54 -14.23
C ARG A 592 -3.49 10.81 -13.07
N PRO A 593 -3.70 10.18 -11.90
CA PRO A 593 -2.70 10.21 -10.84
C PRO A 593 -1.34 9.70 -11.37
N LEU A 594 -0.26 10.42 -11.06
CA LEU A 594 1.11 10.01 -11.43
C LEU A 594 1.64 8.88 -10.56
N GLY A 595 1.09 8.78 -9.35
CA GLY A 595 1.17 7.62 -8.49
C GLY A 595 -0.22 7.32 -7.94
N PRO A 596 -0.47 6.10 -7.46
CA PRO A 596 -1.72 5.79 -6.79
C PRO A 596 -1.98 6.71 -5.61
N LEU A 597 -3.24 7.03 -5.50
CA LEU A 597 -3.83 7.84 -4.46
C LEU A 597 -3.74 7.14 -3.11
N ASP A 598 -3.77 7.93 -2.04
CA ASP A 598 -3.80 7.40 -0.68
C ASP A 598 -5.07 6.56 -0.51
N ALA A 599 -4.95 5.39 0.11
CA ALA A 599 -6.10 4.54 0.42
C ALA A 599 -6.87 5.08 1.62
N ASN A 600 -8.10 4.58 1.84
CA ASN A 600 -9.03 5.07 2.88
C ASN A 600 -9.27 6.59 2.82
N THR A 601 -9.00 7.21 1.66
CA THR A 601 -8.98 8.67 1.56
C THR A 601 -10.16 9.12 0.72
N TYR A 602 -10.88 10.10 1.25
CA TYR A 602 -11.97 10.74 0.52
C TYR A 602 -11.37 11.81 -0.37
N TYR A 603 -11.44 11.60 -1.67
CA TYR A 603 -11.05 12.60 -2.65
C TYR A 603 -12.28 13.37 -3.11
N SER A 604 -12.17 14.69 -3.03
CA SER A 604 -13.10 15.66 -3.56
C SER A 604 -12.46 16.34 -4.75
N ILE A 605 -13.11 16.26 -5.90
CA ILE A 605 -12.75 16.97 -7.13
C ILE A 605 -13.82 18.05 -7.33
N GLY A 606 -13.43 19.30 -7.20
CA GLY A 606 -14.25 20.46 -7.50
C GLY A 606 -13.86 21.06 -8.84
N ILE A 607 -14.82 21.42 -9.67
CA ILE A 607 -14.61 22.28 -10.83
C ILE A 607 -15.40 23.54 -10.57
N ASP A 608 -14.71 24.64 -10.33
CA ASP A 608 -15.29 25.95 -10.10
C ASP A 608 -16.03 26.45 -11.34
N SER A 609 -17.08 27.25 -11.13
CA SER A 609 -17.86 27.89 -12.18
C SER A 609 -17.04 28.74 -13.17
N SER A 610 -15.82 29.15 -12.80
CA SER A 610 -14.85 29.79 -13.70
C SER A 610 -14.35 28.90 -14.85
N ALA A 611 -14.63 27.59 -14.84
CA ALA A 611 -14.29 26.68 -15.95
C ALA A 611 -15.02 27.05 -17.25
N VAL A 612 -14.27 27.20 -18.36
CA VAL A 612 -14.79 27.75 -19.62
C VAL A 612 -14.85 26.72 -20.74
N ALA A 613 -15.91 26.73 -21.54
CA ALA A 613 -16.11 25.91 -22.73
C ALA A 613 -15.51 26.54 -24.00
N ALA A 614 -15.31 25.74 -25.06
CA ALA A 614 -14.67 26.21 -26.30
C ALA A 614 -15.44 27.35 -27.00
N ASN A 615 -16.73 27.47 -26.71
CA ASN A 615 -17.64 28.53 -27.14
C ASN A 615 -17.58 29.80 -26.24
N GLY A 616 -16.73 29.83 -25.22
CA GLY A 616 -16.60 30.91 -24.23
C GLY A 616 -17.40 30.72 -22.95
N ALA A 617 -18.08 29.59 -22.75
CA ALA A 617 -19.02 29.44 -21.63
C ALA A 617 -18.52 28.94 -20.31
N HIS A 618 -18.83 29.69 -19.26
CA HIS A 618 -18.61 29.28 -17.89
C HIS A 618 -19.53 28.12 -17.47
N LEU A 619 -19.03 27.24 -16.60
CA LEU A 619 -19.87 26.32 -15.87
C LEU A 619 -20.94 27.10 -15.11
N ALA A 620 -22.15 26.58 -15.16
CA ALA A 620 -23.33 27.12 -14.48
C ALA A 620 -23.06 27.31 -12.97
N ARG A 621 -22.53 26.27 -12.33
CA ARG A 621 -22.20 26.26 -10.92
C ARG A 621 -21.00 25.38 -10.70
N ASP A 622 -20.41 25.50 -9.52
CA ASP A 622 -19.34 24.61 -9.11
C ASP A 622 -19.85 23.16 -9.15
N TYR A 623 -19.07 22.31 -9.81
CA TYR A 623 -19.33 20.88 -9.88
C TYR A 623 -18.47 20.15 -8.85
N GLY A 624 -19.08 19.36 -7.99
CA GLY A 624 -18.39 18.56 -6.99
C GLY A 624 -18.56 17.06 -7.24
N LEU A 625 -17.44 16.35 -7.36
CA LEU A 625 -17.34 14.90 -7.34
C LEU A 625 -16.66 14.49 -6.03
N LYS A 626 -17.28 13.60 -5.25
CA LYS A 626 -16.65 12.97 -4.09
C LYS A 626 -16.61 11.46 -4.26
N TYR A 627 -15.48 10.83 -3.97
CA TYR A 627 -15.34 9.38 -3.96
C TYR A 627 -14.30 8.96 -2.91
N ALA A 628 -14.32 7.68 -2.52
CA ALA A 628 -13.35 7.12 -1.60
C ALA A 628 -12.50 6.05 -2.29
N THR A 629 -11.19 6.19 -2.21
CA THR A 629 -10.23 5.15 -2.59
C THR A 629 -10.26 4.03 -1.55
N GLY A 630 -10.09 2.78 -1.99
CA GLY A 630 -10.21 1.53 -1.21
C GLY A 630 -10.10 1.69 0.30
N ILE A 631 -11.18 1.36 1.04
CA ILE A 631 -11.16 1.36 2.50
C ILE A 631 -10.44 0.08 2.98
N MET A 632 -9.12 0.02 2.83
CA MET A 632 -8.27 -1.13 3.16
C MET A 632 -6.99 -0.67 3.87
N SER A 633 -6.45 -1.49 4.78
CA SER A 633 -5.13 -1.24 5.38
C SER A 633 -4.02 -1.12 4.33
N ALA A 634 -2.95 -0.40 4.66
CA ALA A 634 -1.74 -0.43 3.84
C ALA A 634 -1.15 -1.86 3.86
N PRO A 635 -0.68 -2.40 2.71
CA PRO A 635 -0.05 -3.70 2.68
C PRO A 635 1.24 -3.72 3.50
N SER A 636 1.50 -4.87 4.12
CA SER A 636 2.70 -5.18 4.85
C SER A 636 3.18 -6.59 4.51
N VAL A 637 4.48 -6.84 4.68
CA VAL A 637 5.01 -8.20 4.62
C VAL A 637 4.70 -8.84 5.95
N TRP A 638 3.81 -9.80 5.93
CA TRP A 638 3.36 -10.49 7.12
C TRP A 638 4.37 -11.54 7.59
N GLY A 639 5.09 -12.13 6.64
CA GLY A 639 6.11 -13.12 6.92
C GLY A 639 6.96 -13.43 5.72
N SER A 640 8.08 -14.10 5.97
CA SER A 640 8.95 -14.60 4.94
C SER A 640 9.45 -16.00 5.28
N LEU A 641 9.88 -16.68 4.23
CA LEU A 641 10.75 -17.83 4.33
C LEU A 641 11.94 -17.60 3.38
N PRO A 642 13.19 -17.82 3.78
CA PRO A 642 13.68 -17.98 5.15
C PRO A 642 13.18 -16.88 6.10
N PHE A 643 13.14 -17.17 7.40
CA PHE A 643 12.82 -16.16 8.40
C PHE A 643 13.93 -15.10 8.46
N ASP A 644 13.60 -13.87 8.87
CA ASP A 644 14.61 -12.84 9.03
C ASP A 644 15.63 -13.25 10.11
N GLY A 645 16.92 -13.15 9.76
CA GLY A 645 18.04 -13.60 10.55
C GLY A 645 18.37 -15.10 10.42
N GLN A 646 17.63 -15.88 9.61
CA GLN A 646 17.85 -17.33 9.53
C GLN A 646 19.25 -17.65 8.98
N GLU A 647 20.00 -18.48 9.70
CA GLU A 647 21.31 -18.95 9.28
C GLU A 647 21.24 -20.35 8.70
N GLY A 648 22.21 -20.67 7.84
CA GLY A 648 22.35 -22.01 7.32
C GLY A 648 21.34 -22.39 6.24
N VAL A 649 20.75 -21.45 5.51
CA VAL A 649 19.70 -21.77 4.54
C VAL A 649 20.26 -22.66 3.39
N PRO A 650 19.69 -23.86 3.15
CA PRO A 650 20.12 -24.76 2.08
C PRO A 650 20.03 -24.14 0.68
N SER A 651 20.91 -24.57 -0.22
CA SER A 651 21.02 -23.98 -1.58
C SER A 651 19.71 -23.95 -2.39
N ASN A 652 18.85 -24.98 -2.22
CA ASN A 652 17.56 -25.09 -2.92
C ASN A 652 16.35 -24.70 -2.04
N HIS A 653 16.58 -24.01 -0.92
CA HIS A 653 15.50 -23.65 -0.01
C HIS A 653 14.51 -22.69 -0.70
N PRO A 654 13.19 -22.92 -0.59
CA PRO A 654 12.22 -21.99 -1.16
C PRO A 654 12.33 -20.62 -0.46
N ILE A 655 12.35 -19.56 -1.25
CA ILE A 655 12.24 -18.19 -0.75
C ILE A 655 10.81 -17.72 -1.01
N GLN A 656 10.12 -17.26 0.02
CA GLN A 656 8.77 -16.74 -0.06
C GLN A 656 8.60 -15.48 0.77
N ILE A 657 7.78 -14.57 0.26
CA ILE A 657 7.34 -13.36 0.94
C ILE A 657 5.82 -13.41 0.95
N VAL A 658 5.23 -13.39 2.15
CA VAL A 658 3.79 -13.42 2.37
C VAL A 658 3.33 -12.01 2.70
N PHE A 659 2.42 -11.48 1.91
CA PHE A 659 1.77 -10.20 2.13
C PHE A 659 0.42 -10.39 2.84
N ASP A 660 0.00 -9.38 3.58
CA ASP A 660 -1.33 -9.31 4.17
C ASP A 660 -2.40 -8.81 3.20
N HIS A 661 -2.06 -8.42 1.97
CA HIS A 661 -3.01 -8.04 0.92
C HIS A 661 -2.61 -8.70 -0.40
N PRO A 662 -3.54 -8.88 -1.36
CA PRO A 662 -3.16 -9.26 -2.70
C PRO A 662 -2.34 -8.12 -3.30
N MET A 663 -1.22 -8.44 -3.93
CA MET A 663 -0.29 -7.44 -4.46
C MET A 663 -0.42 -7.23 -5.98
N ASP A 664 -0.05 -6.03 -6.44
CA ASP A 664 0.23 -5.79 -7.85
C ASP A 664 1.63 -6.35 -8.13
N THR A 665 1.66 -7.44 -8.90
CA THR A 665 2.85 -8.27 -9.07
C THR A 665 4.01 -7.50 -9.69
N ALA A 666 3.73 -6.69 -10.71
CA ALA A 666 4.72 -5.87 -11.39
C ALA A 666 5.29 -4.77 -10.49
N SER A 667 4.45 -4.12 -9.67
CA SER A 667 4.89 -3.10 -8.71
C SER A 667 5.83 -3.68 -7.66
N VAL A 668 5.51 -4.85 -7.10
CA VAL A 668 6.37 -5.52 -6.12
C VAL A 668 7.70 -5.93 -6.75
N GLU A 669 7.69 -6.52 -7.95
CA GLU A 669 8.91 -6.95 -8.64
C GLU A 669 9.83 -5.76 -8.97
N ASN A 670 9.28 -4.60 -9.34
CA ASN A 670 10.05 -3.37 -9.55
C ASN A 670 10.57 -2.75 -8.23
N ALA A 671 9.90 -3.03 -7.12
CA ALA A 671 10.27 -2.57 -5.78
C ALA A 671 11.12 -3.59 -5.00
N LEU A 672 11.47 -4.72 -5.62
CA LEU A 672 12.24 -5.80 -5.02
C LEU A 672 13.73 -5.54 -5.21
N TYR A 673 14.49 -5.68 -4.12
CA TYR A 673 15.94 -5.61 -4.14
C TYR A 673 16.54 -6.79 -3.40
N ILE A 674 17.46 -7.49 -4.05
CA ILE A 674 18.15 -8.67 -3.51
C ILE A 674 19.64 -8.39 -3.49
N PHE A 675 20.29 -8.68 -2.36
CA PHE A 675 21.73 -8.56 -2.18
C PHE A 675 22.29 -9.85 -1.56
N PRO A 676 23.43 -10.39 -2.02
CA PRO A 676 24.15 -9.99 -3.23
C PRO A 676 23.30 -10.17 -4.50
N ASP A 677 23.72 -9.49 -5.56
CA ASP A 677 23.04 -9.57 -6.86
C ASP A 677 23.20 -10.99 -7.43
N VAL A 678 22.07 -11.67 -7.61
CA VAL A 678 21.97 -13.06 -8.07
C VAL A 678 20.82 -13.19 -9.06
N GLU A 679 20.94 -14.10 -10.02
CA GLU A 679 19.83 -14.37 -10.93
C GLU A 679 18.69 -15.13 -10.23
N TYR A 680 17.46 -14.69 -10.45
CA TYR A 680 16.27 -15.28 -9.85
C TYR A 680 15.06 -15.25 -10.78
N THR A 681 14.08 -16.11 -10.47
CA THR A 681 12.74 -16.11 -11.06
C THR A 681 11.69 -15.90 -9.97
N THR A 682 10.56 -15.26 -10.33
CA THR A 682 9.42 -15.04 -9.44
C THR A 682 8.20 -15.87 -9.84
N GLU A 683 7.42 -16.29 -8.87
CA GLU A 683 6.12 -16.96 -9.04
C GLU A 683 5.14 -16.40 -8.00
N TRP A 684 3.92 -16.09 -8.41
CA TRP A 684 2.87 -15.56 -7.53
C TRP A 684 1.82 -16.62 -7.25
N LEU A 685 1.47 -16.77 -5.97
CA LEU A 685 0.54 -17.79 -5.48
C LEU A 685 -0.56 -17.15 -4.63
N GLU A 686 -1.59 -17.93 -4.31
CA GLU A 686 -2.64 -17.56 -3.35
C GLU A 686 -3.33 -16.25 -3.69
N ASN A 687 -3.75 -16.08 -4.95
CA ASN A 687 -4.37 -14.84 -5.44
C ASN A 687 -3.48 -13.59 -5.21
N ASN A 688 -2.17 -13.72 -5.47
CA ASN A 688 -1.12 -12.70 -5.35
C ASN A 688 -0.80 -12.26 -3.92
N PHE A 689 -1.14 -13.06 -2.91
CA PHE A 689 -0.70 -12.81 -1.53
C PHE A 689 0.72 -13.32 -1.26
N VAL A 690 1.22 -14.28 -2.05
CA VAL A 690 2.52 -14.90 -1.81
C VAL A 690 3.41 -14.75 -3.04
N LEU A 691 4.55 -14.09 -2.85
CA LEU A 691 5.65 -14.03 -3.82
C LEU A 691 6.65 -15.12 -3.49
N ARG A 692 6.84 -16.07 -4.41
CA ARG A 692 7.92 -17.06 -4.35
C ARG A 692 9.08 -16.60 -5.23
N ILE A 693 10.29 -16.66 -4.69
CA ILE A 693 11.54 -16.34 -5.38
C ILE A 693 12.37 -17.62 -5.45
N LYS A 694 12.91 -17.92 -6.65
CA LYS A 694 13.80 -19.05 -6.87
C LYS A 694 15.09 -18.54 -7.49
N PHE A 695 16.22 -18.73 -6.80
CA PHE A 695 17.53 -18.39 -7.35
C PHE A 695 17.93 -19.45 -8.38
N VAL A 696 18.44 -19.00 -9.53
CA VAL A 696 18.72 -19.88 -10.68
C VAL A 696 19.81 -20.90 -10.33
N ASP A 697 20.88 -20.43 -9.68
CA ASP A 697 22.02 -21.25 -9.25
C ASP A 697 21.92 -21.69 -7.78
N GLY A 698 20.79 -21.42 -7.12
CA GLY A 698 20.61 -21.64 -5.69
C GLY A 698 21.36 -20.63 -4.80
N LEU A 699 21.36 -20.88 -3.49
CA LEU A 699 22.13 -20.07 -2.53
C LEU A 699 23.59 -20.49 -2.52
N THR A 700 24.47 -19.51 -2.52
CA THR A 700 25.92 -19.68 -2.35
C THR A 700 26.23 -19.91 -0.87
N PRO A 701 27.09 -20.89 -0.56
CA PRO A 701 27.44 -21.20 0.81
C PRO A 701 28.05 -20.07 1.62
N GLY A 702 27.64 -19.92 2.88
CA GLY A 702 28.14 -18.90 3.82
C GLY A 702 27.79 -17.45 3.47
N ILE A 703 27.11 -17.23 2.35
CA ILE A 703 26.78 -15.88 1.88
C ILE A 703 25.52 -15.37 2.58
N ARG A 704 25.61 -14.15 3.13
CA ARG A 704 24.46 -13.45 3.68
C ARG A 704 23.67 -12.78 2.56
N TYR A 705 22.42 -13.17 2.43
CA TYR A 705 21.42 -12.57 1.57
C TYR A 705 20.56 -11.55 2.31
N SER A 706 20.11 -10.52 1.60
CA SER A 706 19.14 -9.54 2.05
C SER A 706 18.14 -9.29 0.93
N ILE A 707 16.87 -9.46 1.24
CA ILE A 707 15.75 -9.16 0.36
C ILE A 707 15.00 -7.97 0.94
N GLN A 708 14.76 -6.95 0.13
CA GLN A 708 14.02 -5.76 0.51
C GLN A 708 12.85 -5.57 -0.45
N VAL A 709 11.68 -5.29 0.10
CA VAL A 709 10.51 -4.85 -0.66
C VAL A 709 10.24 -3.41 -0.24
N TYR A 710 10.55 -2.48 -1.13
CA TYR A 710 10.41 -1.06 -0.85
C TYR A 710 8.96 -0.62 -0.77
N ARG A 711 8.70 0.46 -0.03
CA ARG A 711 7.37 1.11 0.08
C ARG A 711 6.72 1.51 -1.26
N SER A 712 7.48 1.50 -2.37
CA SER A 712 6.94 1.71 -3.71
C SER A 712 6.11 0.53 -4.23
N ALA A 713 6.27 -0.66 -3.62
CA ALA A 713 5.42 -1.82 -3.82
C ALA A 713 3.97 -1.49 -3.50
N ARG A 714 3.03 -2.07 -4.27
CA ARG A 714 1.60 -1.73 -4.18
C ARG A 714 0.73 -2.97 -4.13
N SER A 715 -0.39 -2.87 -3.43
CA SER A 715 -1.45 -3.88 -3.49
C SER A 715 -2.07 -3.93 -4.88
N ALA A 716 -2.82 -4.99 -5.18
CA ALA A 716 -3.64 -5.11 -6.39
C ALA A 716 -4.68 -3.98 -6.51
N TYR A 717 -4.98 -3.31 -5.38
CA TYR A 717 -5.86 -2.16 -5.29
C TYR A 717 -5.12 -0.82 -5.40
N GLY A 718 -3.79 -0.86 -5.60
CA GLY A 718 -2.87 0.27 -5.81
C GLY A 718 -2.32 0.91 -4.52
N ILE A 719 -2.66 0.36 -3.36
CA ILE A 719 -2.27 0.90 -2.04
C ILE A 719 -0.78 0.64 -1.83
N ALA A 720 0.00 1.69 -1.55
CA ALA A 720 1.43 1.54 -1.28
C ALA A 720 1.68 0.78 0.03
N MET A 721 2.76 0.01 0.10
CA MET A 721 3.20 -0.63 1.34
C MET A 721 3.42 0.40 2.46
N GLY A 722 2.99 0.02 3.67
CA GLY A 722 3.09 0.89 4.85
C GLY A 722 4.54 1.24 5.19
N ASP A 723 5.40 0.22 5.22
CA ASP A 723 6.84 0.34 5.47
C ASP A 723 7.65 -0.47 4.46
N THR A 724 8.94 -0.13 4.30
CA THR A 724 9.87 -1.00 3.55
C THR A 724 10.14 -2.25 4.38
N SER A 725 9.90 -3.42 3.81
CA SER A 725 10.23 -4.69 4.45
C SER A 725 11.67 -5.08 4.11
N LYS A 726 12.39 -5.62 5.10
CA LYS A 726 13.73 -6.19 4.92
C LYS A 726 13.81 -7.53 5.61
N ILE A 727 14.27 -8.52 4.86
CA ILE A 727 14.51 -9.88 5.30
C ILE A 727 15.99 -10.18 5.04
N THR A 728 16.67 -10.80 5.99
CA THR A 728 18.06 -11.24 5.86
C THR A 728 18.20 -12.70 6.23
N PHE A 729 19.07 -13.44 5.55
CA PHE A 729 19.35 -14.83 5.88
C PHE A 729 20.72 -15.22 5.33
N THR A 730 21.34 -16.27 5.86
CA THR A 730 22.68 -16.72 5.44
C THR A 730 22.59 -18.10 4.84
N GLY A 731 23.16 -18.29 3.65
CA GLY A 731 23.29 -19.60 3.02
C GLY A 731 24.15 -20.54 3.88
N LEU A 732 23.82 -21.82 3.87
CA LEU A 732 24.61 -22.88 4.51
C LEU A 732 26.07 -22.86 4.04
N GLU A 733 27.04 -22.76 4.97
CA GLU A 733 28.49 -22.89 4.70
C GLU A 733 28.92 -24.25 4.13
#